data_AF-A0A415LHK7-F1
#
_entry.id   AF-A0A415LHK7-F1
#
_cell.length_a   1.000
_cell.length_b   1.000
_cell.length_c   1.000
_cell.angle_alpha   90.00
_cell.angle_beta   90.00
_cell.angle_gamma   90.00
#
_symmetry.space_group_name_H-M   'P 1'
#
loop_
_entity.id
_entity.type
_entity.pdbx_description
1 polymer ?
#
loop_
_entity_poly.entity_id
_entity_poly.type
_entity_poly.pdbx_seq_one_letter_code
_entity_poly.pdbx_strand_id
1 'polypeptide(L)'
;MIIIKYEGNKIIHDEEKDLVLYIINDTHLKSSENEKYNFKILKRDNNYYCCVSDEYKSYQFNNVKYDKMIELNLSKHNKLVLDGIEIYININEEKFLDYVDTSLPFEIPQYCTYPMFTAIQGILKGHNNELNWVYNNYIQLWADKTIVSEYYWTDFKFANEEIREEFCPLIFKKYGEKITDNFVETIKNNINNKNYLFISIDMFDIDEWWQTGDERWHSVHQILIYGYNDIDREFLTADFYTGTYKKIKLSYEKVENGYMKYFRQHEEEKIGLFLDDLYFRYTPCEYNIDLNVMANLIKDFLDAKDTVYFNYLNICKVNMIIYGIDVIDCVKSYVHDVYQKKQYLDIRPIHFFMIINEIMRERMKYLSSNGYVDYTEEVEQLIEECYKLSVTIRNLGLKYNILYQSGAEVSVGNLESKITKFKELEKKMMIQCYRIIKGEDYNDTHIKQKSGIVQDDRLLDAKQLLLETDADEIYEDLKRKTVEKKIYSYKERDVFIFPFITQMFWRGDLGEQVDNTCDEDTEIVYYFDENDKMIAHYNLSNEFYNNTVKTFMIYKYLERRVERYIICIDKETDSRKLVAVDLFEIEDNKIIDFVRASSTTRNVIAKYKYQGNVIKSGVCKELLGEYVYSEYEDLFFFENENSLKQIIRKYDSSEELTIFPRYGFKELDYYYFANQLYTELCNVWDAKKLFLSYLLIDIIPVESKLNILFKWNNNEIKDLNKIFMKDYRKESYYGQKLTAVIIEIINKFIATKIVNKRNDEWKVEIRCDGITKKMYDGINQPELLLDF
;
A
#
# COMPACT_ATOMS: atom_id res chain seq x y z
N MET A 1 24.48 -5.77 41.43
CA MET A 1 25.05 -6.51 40.27
C MET A 1 26.55 -6.63 40.44
N ILE A 2 27.11 -7.84 40.30
CA ILE A 2 28.56 -8.07 40.33
C ILE A 2 29.05 -8.29 38.91
N ILE A 3 30.04 -7.51 38.48
CA ILE A 3 30.71 -7.69 37.18
C ILE A 3 32.12 -8.16 37.43
N ILE A 4 32.49 -9.26 36.76
CA ILE A 4 33.87 -9.76 36.78
C ILE A 4 34.43 -9.71 35.36
N LYS A 5 35.59 -9.07 35.21
CA LYS A 5 36.31 -9.00 33.93
C LYS A 5 37.66 -9.71 34.04
N TYR A 6 37.92 -10.58 33.08
CA TYR A 6 39.16 -11.36 32.93
C TYR A 6 39.53 -11.44 31.45
N GLU A 7 40.73 -10.98 31.06
CA GLU A 7 41.26 -11.04 29.69
C GLU A 7 40.28 -10.63 28.57
N GLY A 8 39.41 -9.64 28.83
CA GLY A 8 38.39 -9.17 27.88
C GLY A 8 37.04 -9.89 27.95
N ASN A 9 36.96 -11.07 28.59
CA ASN A 9 35.70 -11.75 28.89
C ASN A 9 34.97 -11.07 30.06
N LYS A 10 33.66 -10.87 29.93
CA LYS A 10 32.80 -10.23 30.94
C LYS A 10 31.75 -11.22 31.45
N ILE A 11 31.76 -11.50 32.75
CA ILE A 11 30.71 -12.25 33.43
C ILE A 11 29.89 -11.27 34.24
N ILE A 12 28.58 -11.28 34.02
CA ILE A 12 27.61 -10.47 34.74
C ILE A 12 26.79 -11.41 35.60
N HIS A 13 26.76 -11.15 36.90
CA HIS A 13 25.88 -11.85 37.83
C HIS A 13 24.88 -10.86 38.43
N ASP A 14 23.59 -11.07 38.12
CA ASP A 14 22.48 -10.16 38.46
C ASP A 14 21.53 -10.74 39.53
N GLU A 15 21.80 -11.95 40.06
CA GLU A 15 20.98 -12.56 41.10
C GLU A 15 21.43 -12.16 42.52
N GLU A 16 20.48 -11.91 43.43
CA GLU A 16 20.74 -11.71 44.87
C GLU A 16 21.02 -13.03 45.61
N LYS A 17 22.11 -13.72 45.26
CA LYS A 17 22.57 -14.88 46.03
C LYS A 17 23.56 -14.46 47.13
N ASP A 18 23.39 -15.00 48.33
CA ASP A 18 24.26 -14.71 49.50
C ASP A 18 25.71 -15.20 49.33
N LEU A 19 25.92 -16.17 48.42
CA LEU A 19 27.21 -16.77 48.14
C LEU A 19 27.31 -17.16 46.66
N VAL A 20 28.43 -16.78 46.02
CA VAL A 20 28.75 -17.19 44.64
C VAL A 20 30.21 -17.65 44.57
N LEU A 21 30.45 -18.79 43.92
CA LEU A 21 31.75 -19.43 43.79
C LEU A 21 32.28 -19.31 42.36
N TYR A 22 33.56 -18.98 42.20
CA TYR A 22 34.19 -18.79 40.90
C TYR A 22 35.44 -19.67 40.74
N ILE A 23 35.56 -20.29 39.56
CA ILE A 23 36.73 -21.05 39.14
C ILE A 23 37.36 -20.37 37.93
N ILE A 24 38.68 -20.22 37.98
CA ILE A 24 39.55 -19.84 36.88
C ILE A 24 40.10 -21.15 36.30
N ASN A 25 39.68 -21.48 35.08
CA ASN A 25 40.32 -22.56 34.33
C ASN A 25 41.27 -21.95 33.28
N ASP A 26 42.12 -22.78 32.65
CA ASP A 26 43.19 -22.36 31.73
C ASP A 26 42.72 -21.53 30.49
N THR A 27 41.42 -21.26 30.34
CA THR A 27 40.88 -20.46 29.22
C THR A 27 39.80 -19.45 29.61
N HIS A 28 39.05 -19.66 30.70
CA HIS A 28 37.91 -18.81 31.07
C HIS A 28 37.60 -18.83 32.58
N LEU A 29 37.05 -17.72 33.06
CA LEU A 29 36.37 -17.63 34.35
C LEU A 29 34.94 -18.20 34.21
N LYS A 30 34.46 -19.00 35.17
CA LYS A 30 33.06 -19.51 35.21
C LYS A 30 32.52 -19.57 36.64
N SER A 31 31.20 -19.43 36.79
CA SER A 31 30.49 -19.72 38.04
C SER A 31 30.45 -21.23 38.30
N SER A 32 30.58 -21.64 39.55
CA SER A 32 30.50 -23.05 39.96
C SER A 32 29.51 -23.26 41.11
N GLU A 33 28.93 -24.45 41.21
CA GLU A 33 28.10 -24.90 42.33
C GLU A 33 28.86 -25.84 43.30
N ASN A 34 30.13 -26.16 43.01
CA ASN A 34 30.95 -27.05 43.84
C ASN A 34 31.74 -26.29 44.91
N GLU A 35 32.03 -26.94 46.05
CA GLU A 35 32.85 -26.36 47.14
C GLU A 35 34.30 -26.04 46.75
N LYS A 36 34.75 -26.46 45.56
CA LYS A 36 36.09 -26.17 45.04
C LYS A 36 36.05 -24.91 44.18
N TYR A 37 36.63 -23.81 44.67
CA TYR A 37 36.67 -22.50 44.02
C TYR A 37 38.07 -21.90 44.04
N ASN A 38 38.36 -20.92 43.17
CA ASN A 38 39.59 -20.13 43.27
C ASN A 38 39.38 -18.89 44.14
N PHE A 39 38.21 -18.25 44.01
CA PHE A 39 37.72 -17.24 44.95
C PHE A 39 36.19 -17.28 45.02
N LYS A 40 35.64 -16.75 46.11
CA LYS A 40 34.19 -16.61 46.31
C LYS A 40 33.82 -15.19 46.69
N ILE A 41 32.58 -14.83 46.38
CA ILE A 41 31.98 -13.57 46.80
C ILE A 41 30.80 -13.88 47.73
N LEU A 42 30.77 -13.22 48.88
CA LEU A 42 29.79 -13.37 49.95
C LEU A 42 29.05 -12.05 50.16
N LYS A 43 27.73 -12.07 50.39
CA LYS A 43 26.94 -10.91 50.84
C LYS A 43 26.56 -11.09 52.31
N ARG A 44 26.90 -10.12 53.18
CA ARG A 44 26.52 -10.09 54.61
C ARG A 44 26.24 -8.65 55.03
N ASP A 45 25.11 -8.42 55.71
CA ASP A 45 24.73 -7.11 56.25
C ASP A 45 24.90 -5.96 55.22
N ASN A 46 24.36 -6.17 54.01
CA ASN A 46 24.48 -5.27 52.84
C ASN A 46 25.89 -5.00 52.31
N ASN A 47 26.92 -5.69 52.82
CA ASN A 47 28.29 -5.58 52.32
C ASN A 47 28.68 -6.85 51.56
N TYR A 48 29.62 -6.70 50.63
CA TYR A 48 30.18 -7.82 49.88
C TYR A 48 31.62 -8.07 50.28
N TYR A 49 32.01 -9.34 50.30
CA TYR A 49 33.34 -9.79 50.69
C TYR A 49 33.88 -10.78 49.68
N CYS A 50 35.18 -10.72 49.43
CA CYS A 50 35.92 -11.69 48.63
C CYS A 50 36.78 -12.57 49.52
N CYS A 51 36.74 -13.88 49.29
CA CYS A 51 37.67 -14.82 49.90
C CYS A 51 38.38 -15.61 48.81
N VAL A 52 39.70 -15.66 48.87
CA VAL A 52 40.53 -16.51 48.00
C VAL A 52 40.69 -17.88 48.64
N SER A 53 40.66 -18.93 47.82
CA SER A 53 40.85 -20.31 48.27
C SER A 53 42.22 -20.54 48.90
N ASP A 54 42.29 -21.41 49.91
CA ASP A 54 43.53 -21.82 50.59
C ASP A 54 44.53 -22.54 49.65
N GLU A 55 44.11 -22.93 48.45
CA GLU A 55 45.01 -23.48 47.42
C GLU A 55 46.07 -22.47 46.95
N TYR A 56 45.82 -21.16 47.11
CA TYR A 56 46.77 -20.10 46.75
C TYR A 56 47.65 -19.69 47.93
N LYS A 57 48.95 -20.01 47.85
CA LYS A 57 49.94 -19.66 48.90
C LYS A 57 50.13 -18.15 49.10
N SER A 58 49.89 -17.35 48.07
CA SER A 58 49.84 -15.89 48.17
C SER A 58 49.06 -15.28 47.02
N TYR A 59 48.42 -14.14 47.24
CA TYR A 59 47.68 -13.39 46.23
C TYR A 59 47.81 -11.88 46.47
N GLN A 60 47.37 -11.06 45.50
CA GLN A 60 47.27 -9.62 45.70
C GLN A 60 45.83 -9.15 45.58
N PHE A 61 45.40 -8.28 46.47
CA PHE A 61 44.11 -7.60 46.41
C PHE A 61 44.32 -6.10 46.56
N ASN A 62 43.84 -5.32 45.59
CA ASN A 62 44.04 -3.87 45.51
C ASN A 62 45.50 -3.44 45.72
N ASN A 63 46.43 -4.15 45.08
CA ASN A 63 47.89 -3.96 45.16
C ASN A 63 48.54 -4.29 46.52
N VAL A 64 47.80 -4.91 47.45
CA VAL A 64 48.33 -5.41 48.73
C VAL A 64 48.48 -6.92 48.66
N LYS A 65 49.63 -7.45 49.11
CA LYS A 65 49.91 -8.89 49.12
C LYS A 65 49.40 -9.55 50.41
N TYR A 66 48.79 -10.73 50.26
CA TYR A 66 48.29 -11.56 51.35
C TYR A 66 48.81 -12.99 51.20
N ASP A 67 49.16 -13.64 52.32
CA ASP A 67 49.79 -14.98 52.36
C ASP A 67 48.90 -16.05 53.03
N LYS A 68 47.61 -15.76 53.23
CA LYS A 68 46.60 -16.70 53.79
C LYS A 68 45.18 -16.29 53.35
N MET A 69 44.22 -17.21 53.42
CA MET A 69 42.81 -16.88 53.20
C MET A 69 42.33 -15.86 54.23
N ILE A 70 41.89 -14.72 53.74
CA ILE A 70 41.31 -13.63 54.54
C ILE A 70 40.02 -13.21 53.85
N GLU A 71 39.03 -12.81 54.64
CA GLU A 71 37.82 -12.17 54.16
C GLU A 71 38.10 -10.70 53.89
N LEU A 72 38.04 -10.30 52.61
CA LEU A 72 38.40 -8.97 52.15
C LEU A 72 37.13 -8.22 51.76
N ASN A 73 36.90 -7.08 52.40
CA ASN A 73 35.77 -6.23 52.06
C ASN A 73 35.95 -5.69 50.64
N LEU A 74 34.93 -5.89 49.80
CA LEU A 74 34.93 -5.41 48.43
C LEU A 74 34.31 -4.01 48.37
N SER A 75 35.03 -3.10 47.72
CA SER A 75 34.56 -1.75 47.40
C SER A 75 33.94 -1.69 45.99
N LYS A 76 33.60 -0.50 45.48
CA LYS A 76 33.04 -0.33 44.12
C LYS A 76 33.89 -0.95 43.01
N HIS A 77 35.22 -0.84 43.12
CA HIS A 77 36.17 -1.40 42.15
C HIS A 77 37.31 -2.10 42.88
N ASN A 78 37.54 -3.37 42.56
CA ASN A 78 38.60 -4.15 43.18
C ASN A 78 39.38 -4.92 42.12
N LYS A 79 40.68 -5.08 42.38
CA LYS A 79 41.58 -5.89 41.57
C LYS A 79 42.12 -7.02 42.43
N LEU A 80 41.84 -8.25 42.01
CA LEU A 80 42.38 -9.47 42.59
C LEU A 80 43.40 -10.06 41.60
N VAL A 81 44.59 -10.42 42.09
CA VAL A 81 45.62 -11.09 41.30
C VAL A 81 45.91 -12.46 41.91
N LEU A 82 45.64 -13.52 41.13
CA LEU A 82 45.87 -14.91 41.50
C LEU A 82 46.84 -15.53 40.50
N ASP A 83 48.01 -16.00 40.96
CA ASP A 83 49.05 -16.60 40.10
C ASP A 83 49.40 -15.77 38.84
N GLY A 84 49.43 -14.44 38.97
CA GLY A 84 49.72 -13.50 37.88
C GLY A 84 48.53 -13.13 37.00
N ILE A 85 47.37 -13.76 37.20
CA ILE A 85 46.12 -13.45 36.51
C ILE A 85 45.42 -12.27 37.19
N GLU A 86 45.12 -11.22 36.43
CA GLU A 86 44.36 -10.06 36.92
C GLU A 86 42.86 -10.22 36.73
N ILE A 87 42.13 -10.02 37.83
CA ILE A 87 40.67 -10.16 37.89
C ILE A 87 40.11 -8.87 38.46
N TYR A 88 39.21 -8.26 37.70
CA TYR A 88 38.56 -7.01 38.11
C TYR A 88 37.17 -7.33 38.63
N ILE A 89 36.94 -7.11 39.92
CA ILE A 89 35.67 -7.35 40.62
C ILE A 89 35.04 -5.99 40.92
N ASN A 90 33.97 -5.67 40.20
CA ASN A 90 33.22 -4.44 40.41
C ASN A 90 31.88 -4.75 41.07
N ILE A 91 31.62 -4.04 42.16
CA ILE A 91 30.33 -4.05 42.83
C ILE A 91 29.63 -2.76 42.44
N ASN A 92 28.59 -2.90 41.63
CA ASN A 92 27.67 -1.81 41.40
C ASN A 92 26.54 -1.90 42.42
N GLU A 93 26.58 -1.02 43.42
CA GLU A 93 25.39 -0.62 44.20
C GLU A 93 24.42 0.21 43.36
N GLU A 94 24.91 0.82 42.27
CA GLU A 94 24.11 1.54 41.29
C GLU A 94 24.44 1.00 39.90
N LYS A 95 23.46 0.37 39.23
CA LYS A 95 23.42 0.34 37.78
C LYS A 95 23.19 1.79 37.31
N PHE A 96 24.23 2.62 37.34
CA PHE A 96 24.44 3.52 36.22
C PHE A 96 25.29 2.72 35.23
N LEU A 97 24.62 1.86 34.46
CA LEU A 97 24.95 1.86 33.03
C LEU A 97 24.75 3.32 32.60
N ASP A 98 25.60 3.82 31.71
CA ASP A 98 25.22 5.00 30.94
C ASP A 98 23.96 4.60 30.13
N TYR A 99 22.81 4.64 30.79
CA TYR A 99 21.50 4.34 30.25
C TYR A 99 21.10 5.58 29.48
N VAL A 100 21.51 5.62 28.22
CA VAL A 100 21.09 6.64 27.29
C VAL A 100 19.65 6.31 26.92
N ASP A 101 18.70 7.15 27.34
CA ASP A 101 17.45 7.33 26.60
C ASP A 101 17.84 7.53 25.14
N THR A 102 17.66 6.47 24.35
CA THR A 102 18.13 6.46 22.97
C THR A 102 16.92 6.65 22.10
N SER A 103 16.80 7.85 21.56
CA SER A 103 15.76 8.21 20.62
C SER A 103 16.37 8.73 19.32
N LEU A 104 15.71 8.37 18.22
CA LEU A 104 15.94 8.99 16.93
C LEU A 104 15.06 10.24 16.80
N PRO A 105 15.50 11.28 16.06
CA PRO A 105 14.70 12.49 15.89
C PRO A 105 13.32 12.17 15.34
N PHE A 106 12.28 12.56 16.06
CA PHE A 106 10.90 12.31 15.67
C PHE A 106 9.96 13.33 16.33
N GLU A 107 9.11 13.94 15.53
CA GLU A 107 8.10 14.87 15.99
C GLU A 107 6.73 14.50 15.43
N ILE A 108 5.67 14.84 16.15
CA ILE A 108 4.31 14.65 15.63
C ILE A 108 4.14 15.64 14.46
N PRO A 109 3.88 15.14 13.23
CA PRO A 109 3.70 16.01 12.07
C PRO A 109 2.41 16.82 12.21
N GLN A 110 2.31 17.91 11.46
CA GLN A 110 1.08 18.72 11.43
C GLN A 110 -0.08 17.95 10.78
N TYR A 111 0.21 17.17 9.73
CA TYR A 111 -0.78 16.44 8.95
C TYR A 111 -0.67 14.95 9.25
N CYS A 112 -1.68 14.40 9.92
CA CYS A 112 -1.78 12.98 10.24
C CYS A 112 -2.85 12.34 9.35
N THR A 113 -2.44 11.44 8.46
CA THR A 113 -3.34 10.67 7.58
C THR A 113 -3.37 9.21 8.03
N TYR A 114 -2.70 8.31 7.31
CA TYR A 114 -2.52 6.93 7.71
C TYR A 114 -1.19 6.71 8.42
N PRO A 115 -1.08 5.65 9.24
CA PRO A 115 0.06 5.42 10.14
C PRO A 115 1.44 5.54 9.48
N MET A 116 1.66 4.89 8.33
CA MET A 116 2.97 4.89 7.65
C MET A 116 3.39 6.28 7.17
N PHE A 117 2.51 6.98 6.44
CA PHE A 117 2.81 8.32 5.92
C PHE A 117 2.92 9.36 7.04
N THR A 118 2.17 9.18 8.12
CA THR A 118 2.29 10.02 9.32
C THR A 118 3.64 9.78 10.01
N ALA A 119 4.09 8.52 10.12
CA ALA A 119 5.41 8.19 10.65
C ALA A 119 6.54 8.79 9.80
N ILE A 120 6.48 8.66 8.47
CA ILE A 120 7.46 9.25 7.54
C ILE A 120 7.54 10.77 7.72
N GLN A 121 6.40 11.46 7.73
CA GLN A 121 6.39 12.90 7.97
C GLN A 121 6.97 13.26 9.34
N GLY A 122 6.68 12.48 10.38
CA GLY A 122 7.21 12.73 11.71
C GLY A 122 8.73 12.53 11.81
N ILE A 123 9.28 11.59 11.04
CA ILE A 123 10.73 11.43 10.86
C ILE A 123 11.30 12.66 10.16
N LEU A 124 10.73 13.05 9.00
CA LEU A 124 11.19 14.22 8.26
C LEU A 124 11.14 15.50 9.09
N LYS A 125 10.10 15.66 9.91
CA LYS A 125 9.95 16.80 10.83
C LYS A 125 10.98 16.81 11.93
N GLY A 126 11.26 15.66 12.53
CA GLY A 126 12.35 15.52 13.50
C GLY A 126 13.72 15.93 12.95
N HIS A 127 13.89 15.90 11.61
CA HIS A 127 15.09 16.35 10.91
C HIS A 127 14.94 17.72 10.21
N ASN A 128 13.87 18.48 10.46
CA ASN A 128 13.58 19.78 9.85
C ASN A 128 13.53 19.78 8.30
N ASN A 129 13.03 18.70 7.70
CA ASN A 129 12.94 18.54 6.25
C ASN A 129 11.53 18.17 5.75
N GLU A 130 10.47 18.34 6.56
CA GLU A 130 9.13 17.91 6.13
C GLU A 130 8.55 18.75 4.99
N LEU A 131 8.82 20.07 4.98
CA LEU A 131 8.02 21.01 4.19
C LEU A 131 8.15 20.79 2.68
N ASN A 132 9.38 20.62 2.18
CA ASN A 132 9.60 20.39 0.75
C ASN A 132 8.91 19.10 0.30
N TRP A 133 8.95 18.04 1.11
CA TRP A 133 8.27 16.78 0.82
C TRP A 133 6.74 16.91 0.85
N VAL A 134 6.19 17.52 1.90
CA VAL A 134 4.75 17.76 2.02
C VAL A 134 4.24 18.57 0.83
N TYR A 135 4.94 19.65 0.46
CA TYR A 135 4.53 20.52 -0.63
C TYR A 135 4.63 19.85 -2.00
N ASN A 136 5.61 18.98 -2.25
CA ASN A 136 5.70 18.26 -3.51
C ASN A 136 4.62 17.16 -3.68
N ASN A 137 4.14 16.55 -2.58
CA ASN A 137 3.43 15.26 -2.68
C ASN A 137 1.93 15.28 -2.35
N TYR A 138 1.45 16.11 -1.42
CA TYR A 138 0.03 16.13 -1.00
C TYR A 138 -0.83 16.92 -1.99
N ILE A 139 -1.08 16.36 -3.17
CA ILE A 139 -1.87 16.97 -4.25
C ILE A 139 -2.90 15.99 -4.81
N GLN A 140 -2.51 14.75 -5.06
CA GLN A 140 -3.39 13.79 -5.72
C GLN A 140 -4.15 12.94 -4.69
N LEU A 141 -5.41 12.66 -4.97
CA LEU A 141 -6.25 11.73 -4.20
C LEU A 141 -6.58 10.51 -5.05
N TRP A 142 -6.87 9.41 -4.37
CA TRP A 142 -7.45 8.23 -4.99
C TRP A 142 -8.59 7.66 -4.14
N ALA A 143 -9.49 6.93 -4.78
CA ALA A 143 -10.55 6.16 -4.11
C ALA A 143 -10.90 4.89 -4.91
N ASP A 144 -11.29 3.82 -4.23
CA ASP A 144 -11.88 2.66 -4.89
C ASP A 144 -13.23 3.06 -5.54
N LYS A 145 -13.46 2.64 -6.79
CA LYS A 145 -14.74 2.83 -7.49
C LYS A 145 -15.90 2.15 -6.78
N THR A 146 -15.61 1.07 -6.07
CA THR A 146 -16.58 0.31 -5.29
C THR A 146 -16.04 0.22 -3.87
N ILE A 147 -16.67 0.93 -2.95
CA ILE A 147 -16.30 0.93 -1.53
C ILE A 147 -16.79 -0.38 -0.95
N VAL A 148 -15.85 -1.29 -0.71
CA VAL A 148 -16.19 -2.57 -0.10
C VAL A 148 -15.78 -2.64 1.36
N SER A 149 -14.59 -2.14 1.65
CA SER A 149 -14.12 -2.00 3.02
C SER A 149 -14.19 -0.54 3.40
N GLU A 150 -14.96 -0.21 4.43
CA GLU A 150 -14.99 1.15 4.97
C GLU A 150 -13.67 1.50 5.70
N TYR A 151 -12.79 0.51 5.92
CA TYR A 151 -11.54 0.71 6.67
C TYR A 151 -10.43 1.42 5.87
N TYR A 152 -10.27 1.14 4.57
CA TYR A 152 -9.25 1.75 3.71
C TYR A 152 -9.66 1.70 2.23
N TRP A 153 -10.31 2.77 1.75
CA TRP A 153 -10.82 2.83 0.36
C TRP A 153 -10.46 4.13 -0.36
N THR A 154 -9.82 5.08 0.35
CA THR A 154 -9.40 6.36 -0.21
C THR A 154 -8.25 6.93 0.61
N ASP A 155 -7.30 7.58 -0.05
CA ASP A 155 -6.18 8.28 0.59
C ASP A 155 -5.56 9.26 -0.42
N PHE A 156 -4.51 9.96 0.01
CA PHE A 156 -3.56 10.60 -0.87
C PHE A 156 -2.83 9.58 -1.73
N LYS A 157 -2.62 9.94 -3.00
CA LYS A 157 -1.79 9.17 -3.92
C LYS A 157 -0.40 9.79 -3.92
N PHE A 158 0.56 9.05 -3.38
CA PHE A 158 1.97 9.37 -3.46
C PHE A 158 2.60 8.77 -4.72
N ALA A 159 3.87 9.08 -4.97
CA ALA A 159 4.64 8.47 -6.05
C ALA A 159 4.87 6.95 -5.81
N ASN A 160 5.70 6.29 -6.63
CA ASN A 160 5.97 4.87 -6.44
C ASN A 160 6.80 4.63 -5.16
N GLU A 161 6.15 4.07 -4.13
CA GLU A 161 6.74 3.81 -2.81
C GLU A 161 7.91 2.82 -2.83
N GLU A 162 8.05 2.03 -3.89
CA GLU A 162 9.19 1.11 -4.11
C GLU A 162 10.35 1.77 -4.85
N ILE A 163 10.16 3.01 -5.33
CA ILE A 163 11.19 3.80 -6.00
C ILE A 163 11.51 5.01 -5.11
N ARG A 164 12.56 4.88 -4.30
CA ARG A 164 12.99 5.92 -3.33
C ARG A 164 13.09 7.32 -3.95
N GLU A 165 13.62 7.43 -5.16
CA GLU A 165 13.82 8.71 -5.84
C GLU A 165 12.49 9.41 -6.19
N GLU A 166 11.45 8.62 -6.49
CA GLU A 166 10.11 9.12 -6.79
C GLU A 166 9.34 9.43 -5.52
N PHE A 167 9.38 8.53 -4.53
CA PHE A 167 8.59 8.65 -3.30
C PHE A 167 9.19 9.62 -2.27
N CYS A 168 10.34 9.30 -1.69
CA CYS A 168 10.99 10.13 -0.68
C CYS A 168 12.50 9.87 -0.65
N PRO A 169 13.30 10.69 -1.36
CA PRO A 169 14.76 10.55 -1.37
C PRO A 169 15.41 10.62 0.01
N LEU A 170 14.76 11.29 0.97
CA LEU A 170 15.24 11.47 2.34
C LEU A 170 15.02 10.24 3.23
N ILE A 171 14.20 9.27 2.80
CA ILE A 171 13.91 8.06 3.57
C ILE A 171 14.38 6.85 2.78
N PHE A 172 15.25 6.07 3.41
CA PHE A 172 15.51 4.71 3.00
C PHE A 172 14.47 3.80 3.68
N LYS A 173 13.65 3.12 2.88
CA LYS A 173 12.68 2.11 3.33
C LYS A 173 13.27 0.73 3.09
N LYS A 174 13.08 -0.18 4.03
CA LYS A 174 13.37 -1.60 3.85
C LYS A 174 12.38 -2.51 4.55
N TYR A 175 12.30 -3.75 4.09
CA TYR A 175 11.53 -4.80 4.74
C TYR A 175 12.31 -5.36 5.93
N GLY A 176 11.63 -5.48 7.07
CA GLY A 176 12.15 -6.03 8.30
C GLY A 176 12.07 -7.56 8.30
N GLU A 177 13.14 -8.22 8.73
CA GLU A 177 13.11 -9.65 8.99
C GLU A 177 12.21 -9.96 10.20
N LYS A 178 11.55 -11.12 10.16
CA LYS A 178 10.75 -11.59 11.30
C LYS A 178 11.64 -11.84 12.51
N ILE A 179 11.26 -11.27 13.66
CA ILE A 179 12.06 -11.36 14.89
C ILE A 179 11.54 -12.51 15.75
N THR A 180 12.21 -13.66 15.71
CA THR A 180 11.77 -14.87 16.43
C THR A 180 12.38 -15.01 17.83
N ASP A 181 13.52 -14.38 18.08
CA ASP A 181 14.25 -14.43 19.35
C ASP A 181 14.93 -13.08 19.64
N ASN A 182 15.22 -12.82 20.91
CA ASN A 182 15.90 -11.59 21.37
C ASN A 182 15.20 -10.32 20.85
N PHE A 183 13.87 -10.26 20.92
CA PHE A 183 13.06 -9.18 20.35
C PHE A 183 13.57 -7.80 20.76
N VAL A 184 13.69 -7.59 22.08
CA VAL A 184 14.10 -6.31 22.65
C VAL A 184 15.47 -5.86 22.16
N GLU A 185 16.45 -6.75 22.17
CA GLU A 185 17.81 -6.42 21.72
C GLU A 185 17.86 -6.18 20.21
N THR A 186 17.03 -6.87 19.42
CA THR A 186 16.91 -6.65 17.97
C THR A 186 16.36 -5.25 17.66
N ILE A 187 15.30 -4.83 18.35
CA ILE A 187 14.76 -3.47 18.22
C ILE A 187 15.82 -2.44 18.62
N LYS A 188 16.49 -2.63 19.77
CA LYS A 188 17.53 -1.72 20.27
C LYS A 188 18.71 -1.60 19.29
N ASN A 189 19.17 -2.72 18.74
CA ASN A 189 20.25 -2.72 17.75
C ASN A 189 19.88 -1.93 16.50
N ASN A 190 18.63 -2.05 16.02
CA ASN A 190 18.15 -1.26 14.88
C ASN A 190 18.10 0.24 15.20
N ILE A 191 17.56 0.62 16.35
CA ILE A 191 17.55 2.02 16.81
C ILE A 191 18.98 2.58 16.91
N ASN A 192 19.92 1.81 17.48
CA ASN A 192 21.33 2.20 17.57
C ASN A 192 21.97 2.38 16.18
N ASN A 193 21.54 1.59 15.20
CA ASN A 193 21.91 1.70 13.80
C ASN A 193 21.09 2.74 13.01
N LYS A 194 20.36 3.63 13.70
CA LYS A 194 19.57 4.73 13.11
C LYS A 194 18.38 4.28 12.25
N ASN A 195 17.89 3.06 12.49
CA ASN A 195 16.66 2.58 11.87
C ASN A 195 15.49 2.84 12.81
N TYR A 196 14.47 3.53 12.32
CA TYR A 196 13.13 3.54 12.89
C TYR A 196 12.43 2.24 12.49
N LEU A 197 11.63 1.65 13.37
CA LEU A 197 10.97 0.37 13.09
C LEU A 197 9.46 0.58 13.07
N PHE A 198 8.82 0.17 11.99
CA PHE A 198 7.39 0.24 11.80
C PHE A 198 6.85 -1.19 11.71
N ILE A 199 6.41 -1.72 12.85
CA ILE A 199 6.17 -3.15 13.04
C ILE A 199 4.73 -3.45 13.43
N SER A 200 4.23 -4.60 12.98
CA SER A 200 2.87 -5.07 13.27
C SER A 200 2.79 -5.77 14.63
N ILE A 201 1.89 -5.31 15.51
CA ILE A 201 1.61 -5.96 16.81
C ILE A 201 0.11 -6.11 17.05
N ASP A 202 -0.29 -7.13 17.82
CA ASP A 202 -1.66 -7.25 18.35
C ASP A 202 -1.92 -6.20 19.46
N MET A 203 -2.94 -5.36 19.26
CA MET A 203 -3.33 -4.27 20.16
C MET A 203 -4.18 -4.70 21.35
N PHE A 204 -4.61 -5.97 21.43
CA PHE A 204 -5.50 -6.46 22.48
C PHE A 204 -5.02 -6.09 23.91
N ASP A 205 -3.72 -6.24 24.17
CA ASP A 205 -3.10 -6.02 25.48
C ASP A 205 -2.51 -4.60 25.65
N ILE A 206 -2.73 -3.71 24.68
CA ILE A 206 -2.25 -2.32 24.70
C ILE A 206 -3.37 -1.42 25.22
N ASP A 207 -3.42 -1.21 26.54
CA ASP A 207 -4.45 -0.39 27.20
C ASP A 207 -4.63 1.00 26.57
N GLU A 208 -3.52 1.60 26.13
CA GLU A 208 -3.45 2.93 25.53
C GLU A 208 -4.10 3.01 24.14
N TRP A 209 -4.39 1.87 23.51
CA TRP A 209 -5.11 1.78 22.23
C TRP A 209 -6.61 2.02 22.41
N TRP A 210 -7.19 1.44 23.46
CA TRP A 210 -8.63 1.36 23.70
C TRP A 210 -9.17 2.58 24.47
N GLN A 211 -10.37 3.05 24.14
CA GLN A 211 -11.06 4.03 24.98
C GLN A 211 -11.60 3.35 26.24
N THR A 212 -11.81 4.14 27.30
CA THR A 212 -12.34 3.61 28.55
C THR A 212 -13.74 3.04 28.34
N GLY A 213 -13.89 1.73 28.55
CA GLY A 213 -15.16 1.03 28.40
C GLY A 213 -15.35 0.33 27.05
N ASP A 214 -14.40 0.44 26.11
CA ASP A 214 -14.43 -0.32 24.87
C ASP A 214 -14.28 -1.84 25.14
N GLU A 215 -15.03 -2.64 24.40
CA GLU A 215 -14.77 -4.06 24.28
C GLU A 215 -13.43 -4.24 23.56
N ARG A 216 -12.54 -5.10 24.08
CA ARG A 216 -11.23 -5.34 23.45
C ARG A 216 -11.33 -6.51 22.49
N TRP A 217 -10.69 -6.40 21.33
CA TRP A 217 -10.59 -7.48 20.35
C TRP A 217 -9.19 -7.56 19.76
N HIS A 218 -8.80 -8.72 19.24
CA HIS A 218 -7.51 -8.88 18.56
C HIS A 218 -7.50 -8.02 17.32
N SER A 219 -6.55 -7.09 17.26
CA SER A 219 -6.42 -6.14 16.16
C SER A 219 -4.95 -5.90 15.89
N VAL A 220 -4.49 -6.36 14.74
CA VAL A 220 -3.11 -6.14 14.30
C VAL A 220 -3.01 -4.74 13.73
N HIS A 221 -2.02 -3.98 14.20
CA HIS A 221 -1.74 -2.65 13.67
C HIS A 221 -0.23 -2.37 13.69
N GLN A 222 0.25 -1.61 12.70
CA GLN A 222 1.65 -1.20 12.62
C GLN A 222 1.92 0.02 13.50
N ILE A 223 2.89 -0.07 14.40
CA ILE A 223 3.34 1.04 15.25
C ILE A 223 4.74 1.48 14.87
N LEU A 224 5.02 2.78 15.01
CA LEU A 224 6.39 3.29 14.92
C LEU A 224 7.10 3.14 16.27
N ILE A 225 8.28 2.54 16.27
CA ILE A 225 9.25 2.56 17.36
C ILE A 225 10.43 3.44 16.92
N TYR A 226 10.68 4.50 17.66
CA TYR A 226 11.74 5.48 17.36
C TYR A 226 12.77 5.60 18.48
N GLY A 227 12.62 4.85 19.58
CA GLY A 227 13.59 4.84 20.65
C GLY A 227 13.27 3.85 21.75
N TYR A 228 14.10 3.84 22.79
CA TYR A 228 13.92 3.01 23.98
C TYR A 228 14.52 3.66 25.23
N ASN A 229 13.99 3.26 26.38
CA ASN A 229 14.47 3.60 27.71
C ASN A 229 14.70 2.31 28.50
N ASP A 230 15.97 1.99 28.74
CA ASP A 230 16.37 0.79 29.46
C ASP A 230 16.19 0.87 30.98
N ILE A 231 16.06 2.08 31.56
CA ILE A 231 15.78 2.28 32.99
C ILE A 231 14.36 1.80 33.28
N ASP A 232 13.40 2.29 32.49
CA ASP A 232 11.98 2.00 32.65
C ASP A 232 11.57 0.72 31.90
N ARG A 233 12.45 0.17 31.06
CA ARG A 233 12.21 -0.97 30.15
C ARG A 233 11.04 -0.70 29.21
N GLU A 234 11.09 0.43 28.52
CA GLU A 234 10.03 0.93 27.64
C GLU A 234 10.56 1.25 26.25
N PHE A 235 9.76 0.94 25.22
CA PHE A 235 9.93 1.49 23.89
C PHE A 235 9.24 2.86 23.79
N LEU A 236 9.86 3.77 23.06
CA LEU A 236 9.25 5.02 22.65
C LEU A 236 8.51 4.78 21.33
N THR A 237 7.19 4.90 21.35
CA THR A 237 6.34 4.55 20.22
C THR A 237 5.47 5.72 19.76
N ALA A 238 4.99 5.68 18.53
CA ALA A 238 4.04 6.64 17.98
C ALA A 238 3.02 5.97 17.06
N ASP A 239 1.74 6.23 17.32
CA ASP A 239 0.61 5.75 16.52
C ASP A 239 -0.71 6.46 16.92
N PHE A 240 -1.84 6.11 16.28
CA PHE A 240 -3.21 6.59 16.52
C PHE A 240 -3.88 6.03 17.79
N TYR A 241 -3.17 6.00 18.89
CA TYR A 241 -3.69 5.59 20.21
C TYR A 241 -4.94 6.41 20.59
N THR A 242 -6.06 5.76 20.93
CA THR A 242 -7.36 6.40 21.21
C THR A 242 -7.84 7.35 20.09
N GLY A 243 -7.49 7.06 18.83
CA GLY A 243 -7.90 7.83 17.66
C GLY A 243 -7.12 9.14 17.43
N THR A 244 -6.04 9.38 18.16
CA THR A 244 -5.15 10.55 17.96
C THR A 244 -3.73 10.09 17.79
N TYR A 245 -3.03 10.59 16.76
CA TYR A 245 -1.62 10.29 16.57
C TYR A 245 -0.77 10.92 17.67
N LYS A 246 -0.18 10.12 18.54
CA LYS A 246 0.58 10.61 19.69
C LYS A 246 1.77 9.71 20.01
N LYS A 247 2.76 10.32 20.66
CA LYS A 247 3.93 9.61 21.22
C LYS A 247 3.53 9.03 22.57
N ILE A 248 3.73 7.74 22.76
CA ILE A 248 3.56 7.08 24.06
C ILE A 248 4.80 6.24 24.37
N LYS A 249 4.85 5.72 25.59
CA LYS A 249 5.82 4.71 25.99
C LYS A 249 5.08 3.41 26.25
N LEU A 250 5.62 2.31 25.75
CA LEU A 250 5.08 0.96 25.98
C LEU A 250 6.16 0.09 26.59
N SER A 251 5.84 -0.72 27.60
CA SER A 251 6.82 -1.63 28.18
C SER A 251 7.32 -2.64 27.12
N TYR A 252 8.57 -3.05 27.25
CA TYR A 252 9.18 -4.05 26.37
C TYR A 252 8.31 -5.31 26.25
N GLU A 253 7.79 -5.77 27.39
CA GLU A 253 6.96 -6.97 27.47
C GLU A 253 5.63 -6.82 26.71
N LYS A 254 4.94 -5.67 26.80
CA LYS A 254 3.69 -5.44 26.07
C LYS A 254 3.90 -5.53 24.55
N VAL A 255 4.95 -4.87 24.05
CA VAL A 255 5.25 -4.85 22.62
C VAL A 255 5.72 -6.23 22.12
N GLU A 256 6.61 -6.90 22.86
CA GLU A 256 7.09 -8.24 22.52
C GLU A 256 5.94 -9.26 22.51
N ASN A 257 5.07 -9.24 23.52
CA ASN A 257 3.91 -10.13 23.58
C ASN A 257 2.95 -9.87 22.41
N GLY A 258 2.64 -8.60 22.10
CA GLY A 258 1.80 -8.23 20.96
C GLY A 258 2.39 -8.69 19.62
N TYR A 259 3.70 -8.54 19.44
CA TYR A 259 4.42 -8.99 18.24
C TYR A 259 4.41 -10.52 18.11
N MET A 260 4.76 -11.24 19.18
CA MET A 260 4.81 -12.71 19.18
C MET A 260 3.45 -13.36 19.01
N LYS A 261 2.39 -12.74 19.54
CA LYS A 261 1.02 -13.21 19.40
C LYS A 261 0.50 -13.02 17.98
N TYR A 262 0.76 -11.85 17.38
CA TYR A 262 0.55 -11.63 15.95
C TYR A 262 1.28 -12.70 15.12
N PHE A 263 2.56 -12.93 15.39
CA PHE A 263 3.38 -13.93 14.70
C PHE A 263 2.79 -15.36 14.80
N ARG A 264 2.32 -15.78 15.98
CA ARG A 264 1.76 -17.13 16.21
C ARG A 264 0.35 -17.34 15.66
N GLN A 265 -0.51 -16.33 15.68
CA GLN A 265 -1.91 -16.45 15.25
C GLN A 265 -2.05 -16.67 13.73
N HIS A 266 -1.06 -16.31 12.92
CA HIS A 266 -1.20 -16.22 11.46
C HIS A 266 -0.41 -17.29 10.67
N GLU A 267 0.28 -18.24 11.33
CA GLU A 267 0.87 -19.39 10.62
C GLU A 267 -0.18 -20.42 10.17
N GLU A 268 -1.33 -20.50 10.85
CA GLU A 268 -2.40 -21.45 10.56
C GLU A 268 -3.47 -20.89 9.59
N GLU A 269 -3.61 -19.55 9.48
CA GLU A 269 -4.60 -18.85 8.64
C GLU A 269 -3.92 -18.07 7.48
N LYS A 270 -3.48 -18.79 6.44
CA LYS A 270 -2.73 -18.25 5.30
C LYS A 270 -3.55 -17.39 4.30
N ILE A 271 -4.21 -16.31 4.72
CA ILE A 271 -4.88 -15.38 3.77
C ILE A 271 -4.68 -13.90 4.17
N GLY A 272 -3.91 -13.17 3.35
CA GLY A 272 -4.27 -11.81 2.90
C GLY A 272 -3.93 -10.57 3.74
N LEU A 273 -3.40 -10.67 4.97
CA LEU A 273 -3.17 -9.50 5.85
C LEU A 273 -1.74 -9.41 6.42
N PHE A 274 -0.72 -9.84 5.66
CA PHE A 274 0.67 -9.56 6.05
C PHE A 274 0.98 -8.09 5.75
N LEU A 275 0.85 -7.23 6.78
CA LEU A 275 1.56 -5.96 6.79
C LEU A 275 3.01 -6.26 7.12
N ASP A 276 3.87 -6.19 6.11
CA ASP A 276 5.30 -6.39 6.30
C ASP A 276 5.85 -5.39 7.32
N ASP A 277 6.75 -5.87 8.17
CA ASP A 277 7.50 -4.97 9.05
C ASP A 277 8.39 -4.09 8.16
N LEU A 278 8.43 -2.79 8.41
CA LEU A 278 9.20 -1.84 7.61
C LEU A 278 10.19 -1.11 8.51
N TYR A 279 11.46 -1.03 8.11
CA TYR A 279 12.43 -0.18 8.78
C TYR A 279 12.73 1.03 7.93
N PHE A 280 12.75 2.20 8.55
CA PHE A 280 13.06 3.47 7.90
C PHE A 280 14.39 3.99 8.40
N ARG A 281 15.20 4.57 7.51
CA ARG A 281 16.42 5.29 7.86
C ARG A 281 16.44 6.64 7.17
N TYR A 282 16.55 7.70 7.98
CA TYR A 282 16.72 9.04 7.43
C TYR A 282 18.08 9.14 6.73
N THR A 283 18.07 9.60 5.49
CA THR A 283 19.24 9.70 4.63
C THR A 283 19.32 11.11 4.06
N PRO A 284 20.17 11.98 4.64
CA PRO A 284 20.23 13.38 4.22
C PRO A 284 20.69 13.48 2.76
N CYS A 285 19.87 14.11 1.93
CA CYS A 285 20.18 14.47 0.55
C CYS A 285 19.41 15.74 0.16
N GLU A 286 19.76 16.37 -0.95
CA GLU A 286 19.01 17.52 -1.44
C GLU A 286 17.62 17.07 -1.93
N TYR A 287 16.58 17.68 -1.38
CA TYR A 287 15.20 17.50 -1.82
C TYR A 287 14.51 18.86 -1.90
N ASN A 288 14.39 19.37 -3.12
CA ASN A 288 13.91 20.72 -3.38
C ASN A 288 12.47 20.71 -3.91
N ILE A 289 11.85 21.90 -3.87
CA ILE A 289 10.55 22.14 -4.52
C ILE A 289 10.66 21.85 -6.02
N ASP A 290 9.70 21.07 -6.53
CA ASP A 290 9.59 20.75 -7.96
C ASP A 290 8.26 21.26 -8.52
N LEU A 291 8.30 22.44 -9.15
CA LEU A 291 7.12 23.07 -9.76
C LEU A 291 6.55 22.25 -10.92
N ASN A 292 7.38 21.50 -11.65
CA ASN A 292 6.90 20.69 -12.76
C ASN A 292 6.10 19.50 -12.26
N VAL A 293 6.62 18.80 -11.23
CA VAL A 293 5.88 17.71 -10.58
C VAL A 293 4.58 18.22 -9.98
N MET A 294 4.61 19.35 -9.26
CA MET A 294 3.39 19.94 -8.69
C MET A 294 2.36 20.29 -9.77
N ALA A 295 2.76 20.98 -10.84
CA ALA A 295 1.86 21.33 -11.93
C ALA A 295 1.24 20.08 -12.58
N ASN A 296 2.05 19.04 -12.81
CA ASN A 296 1.57 17.80 -13.41
C ASN A 296 0.63 17.04 -12.47
N LEU A 297 0.89 17.00 -11.16
CA LEU A 297 -0.02 16.40 -10.18
C LEU A 297 -1.34 17.17 -10.05
N ILE A 298 -1.31 18.51 -10.11
CA ILE A 298 -2.54 19.32 -10.15
C ILE A 298 -3.33 19.04 -11.43
N LYS A 299 -2.64 18.91 -12.56
CA LYS A 299 -3.26 18.54 -13.83
C LYS A 299 -3.90 17.16 -13.74
N ASP A 300 -3.18 16.16 -13.23
CA ASP A 300 -3.71 14.81 -12.99
C ASP A 300 -4.90 14.82 -12.02
N PHE A 301 -4.88 15.67 -10.98
CA PHE A 301 -6.01 15.86 -10.08
C PHE A 301 -7.24 16.40 -10.82
N LEU A 302 -7.07 17.44 -11.64
CA LEU A 302 -8.14 18.05 -12.43
C LEU A 302 -8.69 17.11 -13.52
N ASP A 303 -7.82 16.32 -14.14
CA ASP A 303 -8.15 15.36 -15.19
C ASP A 303 -8.70 14.03 -14.63
N ALA A 304 -8.73 13.85 -13.31
CA ALA A 304 -9.08 12.60 -12.63
C ALA A 304 -8.24 11.41 -13.14
N LYS A 305 -6.94 11.64 -13.31
CA LYS A 305 -5.97 10.71 -13.92
C LYS A 305 -4.76 10.49 -13.03
N ASP A 306 -3.93 9.56 -13.46
CA ASP A 306 -2.69 9.22 -12.80
C ASP A 306 -1.62 8.84 -13.82
N THR A 307 -0.88 9.86 -14.25
CA THR A 307 0.09 9.80 -15.35
C THR A 307 1.48 10.26 -14.94
N VAL A 308 1.64 10.95 -13.80
CA VAL A 308 2.95 11.36 -13.28
C VAL A 308 3.75 10.16 -12.76
N TYR A 309 3.15 9.32 -11.91
CA TYR A 309 3.84 8.21 -11.25
C TYR A 309 3.06 6.90 -11.34
N PHE A 310 3.69 5.88 -11.91
CA PHE A 310 3.11 4.55 -11.99
C PHE A 310 3.46 3.70 -10.77
N ASN A 311 2.46 3.14 -10.09
CA ASN A 311 2.59 2.30 -8.90
C ASN A 311 1.51 1.19 -8.91
N TYR A 312 1.47 0.36 -7.86
CA TYR A 312 0.52 -0.73 -7.73
C TYR A 312 -0.95 -0.34 -8.03
N LEU A 313 -1.41 0.85 -7.59
CA LEU A 313 -2.79 1.30 -7.79
C LEU A 313 -3.15 1.49 -9.28
N ASN A 314 -2.20 1.98 -10.08
CA ASN A 314 -2.42 2.24 -11.52
C ASN A 314 -1.83 1.17 -12.44
N ILE A 315 -1.12 0.18 -11.92
CA ILE A 315 -0.62 -0.98 -12.68
C ILE A 315 -1.53 -2.19 -12.45
N CYS A 316 -1.89 -2.48 -11.20
CA CYS A 316 -2.64 -3.67 -10.82
C CYS A 316 -4.13 -3.39 -10.62
N LYS A 317 -4.50 -2.25 -10.01
CA LYS A 317 -5.91 -1.84 -9.80
C LYS A 317 -6.46 -0.96 -10.95
N VAL A 318 -5.98 -1.16 -12.18
CA VAL A 318 -6.38 -0.37 -13.36
C VAL A 318 -7.90 -0.40 -13.55
N ASN A 319 -8.49 0.77 -13.80
CA ASN A 319 -9.94 0.97 -13.92
C ASN A 319 -10.76 0.62 -12.67
N MET A 320 -10.16 0.28 -11.54
CA MET A 320 -10.83 0.08 -10.24
C MET A 320 -10.72 1.30 -9.34
N ILE A 321 -9.78 2.18 -9.63
CA ILE A 321 -9.50 3.39 -8.88
C ILE A 321 -10.09 4.61 -9.58
N ILE A 322 -10.56 5.56 -8.78
CA ILE A 322 -10.91 6.93 -9.15
C ILE A 322 -9.79 7.82 -8.63
N TYR A 323 -9.37 8.81 -9.42
CA TYR A 323 -8.34 9.77 -9.02
C TYR A 323 -8.89 11.19 -8.96
N GLY A 324 -8.21 12.05 -8.21
CA GLY A 324 -8.37 13.49 -8.27
C GLY A 324 -9.77 14.01 -7.95
N ILE A 325 -10.24 14.97 -8.75
CA ILE A 325 -11.48 15.71 -8.52
C ILE A 325 -12.72 14.79 -8.45
N ASP A 326 -12.69 13.63 -9.10
CA ASP A 326 -13.79 12.67 -9.08
C ASP A 326 -13.93 11.91 -7.76
N VAL A 327 -12.87 11.87 -6.94
CA VAL A 327 -12.94 11.32 -5.58
C VAL A 327 -14.01 12.05 -4.76
N ILE A 328 -14.24 13.34 -5.03
CA ILE A 328 -15.25 14.13 -4.33
C ILE A 328 -16.68 13.60 -4.56
N ASP A 329 -16.98 13.12 -5.77
CA ASP A 329 -18.29 12.51 -6.06
C ASP A 329 -18.40 11.12 -5.41
N CYS A 330 -17.30 10.36 -5.37
CA CYS A 330 -17.25 9.08 -4.67
C CYS A 330 -17.58 9.26 -3.17
N VAL A 331 -16.94 10.22 -2.51
CA VAL A 331 -17.21 10.56 -1.10
C VAL A 331 -18.63 11.08 -0.88
N LYS A 332 -19.17 11.88 -1.80
CA LYS A 332 -20.58 12.31 -1.73
C LYS A 332 -21.53 11.09 -1.78
N SER A 333 -21.25 10.14 -2.66
CA SER A 333 -22.07 8.94 -2.84
C SER A 333 -21.98 8.03 -1.61
N TYR A 334 -20.79 7.90 -1.03
CA TYR A 334 -20.58 7.24 0.26
C TYR A 334 -21.41 7.88 1.38
N VAL A 335 -21.37 9.21 1.51
CA VAL A 335 -22.16 9.94 2.52
C VAL A 335 -23.65 9.66 2.36
N HIS A 336 -24.14 9.62 1.12
CA HIS A 336 -25.53 9.28 0.83
C HIS A 336 -25.87 7.86 1.28
N ASP A 337 -25.03 6.88 0.92
CA ASP A 337 -25.25 5.47 1.25
C ASP A 337 -25.25 5.23 2.77
N VAL A 338 -24.30 5.82 3.50
CA VAL A 338 -24.24 5.76 4.97
C VAL A 338 -25.52 6.31 5.60
N TYR A 339 -26.04 7.41 5.05
CA TYR A 339 -27.30 8.00 5.51
C TYR A 339 -28.49 7.07 5.29
N GLN A 340 -28.64 6.54 4.07
CA GLN A 340 -29.75 5.62 3.75
C GLN A 340 -29.73 4.38 4.63
N LYS A 341 -28.54 3.85 4.90
CA LYS A 341 -28.33 2.69 5.79
C LYS A 341 -28.44 3.03 7.28
N LYS A 342 -28.54 4.32 7.64
CA LYS A 342 -28.53 4.81 9.03
C LYS A 342 -27.32 4.29 9.79
N GLN A 343 -26.14 4.53 9.24
CA GLN A 343 -24.86 4.09 9.80
C GLN A 343 -24.03 5.28 10.29
N TYR A 344 -23.01 4.95 11.08
CA TYR A 344 -21.95 5.89 11.45
C TYR A 344 -21.15 6.26 10.20
N LEU A 345 -20.81 7.55 10.05
CA LEU A 345 -20.04 8.04 8.91
C LEU A 345 -18.55 8.02 9.24
N ASP A 346 -17.75 7.29 8.46
CA ASP A 346 -16.30 7.45 8.50
C ASP A 346 -15.94 8.86 8.00
N ILE A 347 -15.29 9.63 8.87
CA ILE A 347 -14.96 11.03 8.60
C ILE A 347 -13.64 11.18 7.83
N ARG A 348 -12.78 10.16 7.77
CA ARG A 348 -11.44 10.24 7.16
C ARG A 348 -11.47 10.73 5.69
N PRO A 349 -12.36 10.22 4.81
CA PRO A 349 -12.47 10.71 3.43
C PRO A 349 -12.77 12.21 3.34
N ILE A 350 -13.66 12.71 4.21
CA ILE A 350 -14.01 14.13 4.29
C ILE A 350 -12.87 14.95 4.91
N HIS A 351 -12.13 14.36 5.84
CA HIS A 351 -10.97 14.98 6.46
C HIS A 351 -9.84 15.25 5.45
N PHE A 352 -9.66 14.38 4.45
CA PHE A 352 -8.67 14.61 3.39
C PHE A 352 -8.94 15.85 2.55
N PHE A 353 -10.21 16.23 2.33
CA PHE A 353 -10.56 17.51 1.68
C PHE A 353 -10.09 18.73 2.47
N MET A 354 -10.06 18.63 3.79
CA MET A 354 -9.50 19.68 4.63
C MET A 354 -7.98 19.71 4.53
N ILE A 355 -7.32 18.56 4.65
CA ILE A 355 -5.87 18.44 4.63
C ILE A 355 -5.30 18.97 3.30
N ILE A 356 -5.84 18.53 2.16
CA ILE A 356 -5.34 18.97 0.84
C ILE A 356 -5.41 20.50 0.67
N ASN A 357 -6.48 21.13 1.18
CA ASN A 357 -6.68 22.58 1.05
C ASN A 357 -5.85 23.37 2.04
N GLU A 358 -5.63 22.84 3.24
CA GLU A 358 -4.69 23.43 4.19
C GLU A 358 -3.27 23.42 3.62
N ILE A 359 -2.85 22.27 3.09
CA ILE A 359 -1.52 22.13 2.48
C ILE A 359 -1.42 23.02 1.25
N MET A 360 -2.44 23.09 0.39
CA MET A 360 -2.42 23.96 -0.79
C MET A 360 -2.29 25.44 -0.39
N ARG A 361 -2.98 25.88 0.68
CA ARG A 361 -2.83 27.23 1.22
C ARG A 361 -1.41 27.52 1.68
N GLU A 362 -0.83 26.63 2.50
CA GLU A 362 0.53 26.83 3.00
C GLU A 362 1.58 26.71 1.89
N ARG A 363 1.38 25.78 0.94
CA ARG A 363 2.21 25.60 -0.26
C ARG A 363 2.27 26.90 -1.06
N MET A 364 1.14 27.48 -1.44
CA MET A 364 1.14 28.67 -2.29
C MET A 364 1.76 29.88 -1.58
N LYS A 365 1.54 30.04 -0.27
CA LYS A 365 2.23 31.06 0.55
C LYS A 365 3.73 30.84 0.59
N TYR A 366 4.18 29.60 0.76
CA TYR A 366 5.59 29.24 0.75
C TYR A 366 6.23 29.51 -0.61
N LEU A 367 5.57 29.09 -1.70
CA LEU A 367 6.04 29.32 -3.07
C LEU A 367 6.20 30.82 -3.36
N SER A 368 5.20 31.62 -2.97
CA SER A 368 5.24 33.08 -3.09
C SER A 368 6.39 33.71 -2.29
N SER A 369 6.49 33.37 -1.00
CA SER A 369 7.47 33.96 -0.08
C SER A 369 8.92 33.65 -0.48
N ASN A 370 9.13 32.56 -1.22
CA ASN A 370 10.43 32.15 -1.75
C ASN A 370 10.65 32.54 -3.23
N GLY A 371 9.74 33.31 -3.83
CA GLY A 371 9.87 33.83 -5.19
C GLY A 371 9.72 32.79 -6.30
N TYR A 372 9.08 31.65 -6.02
CA TYR A 372 8.80 30.63 -7.03
C TYR A 372 7.64 31.01 -7.96
N VAL A 373 6.67 31.77 -7.46
CA VAL A 373 5.44 32.10 -8.20
C VAL A 373 4.91 33.49 -7.85
N ASP A 374 4.17 34.10 -8.78
CA ASP A 374 3.41 35.33 -8.55
C ASP A 374 2.04 35.01 -7.95
N TYR A 375 1.91 35.23 -6.64
CA TYR A 375 0.71 34.94 -5.86
C TYR A 375 -0.15 36.21 -5.68
N THR A 376 -1.40 36.16 -6.12
CA THR A 376 -2.32 37.29 -6.10
C THR A 376 -3.34 37.18 -4.97
N GLU A 377 -3.86 38.32 -4.52
CA GLU A 377 -4.92 38.38 -3.49
C GLU A 377 -6.18 37.62 -3.92
N GLU A 378 -6.53 37.63 -5.21
CA GLU A 378 -7.67 36.89 -5.75
C GLU A 378 -7.52 35.38 -5.54
N VAL A 379 -6.32 34.83 -5.79
CA VAL A 379 -6.06 33.40 -5.60
C VAL A 379 -5.99 33.06 -4.11
N GLU A 380 -5.45 33.94 -3.29
CA GLU A 380 -5.47 33.75 -1.83
C GLU A 380 -6.89 33.66 -1.28
N GLN A 381 -7.77 34.58 -1.70
CA GLN A 381 -9.19 34.55 -1.32
C GLN A 381 -9.87 33.25 -1.75
N LEU A 382 -9.61 32.80 -2.99
CA LEU A 382 -10.18 31.57 -3.52
C LEU A 382 -9.72 30.32 -2.73
N ILE A 383 -8.44 30.22 -2.41
CA ILE A 383 -7.91 29.11 -1.60
C ILE A 383 -8.51 29.13 -0.19
N GLU A 384 -8.60 30.30 0.43
CA GLU A 384 -9.14 30.44 1.77
C GLU A 384 -10.65 30.13 1.84
N GLU A 385 -11.42 30.50 0.81
CA GLU A 385 -12.82 30.09 0.67
C GLU A 385 -12.94 28.56 0.58
N CYS A 386 -12.06 27.92 -0.20
CA CYS A 386 -12.07 26.48 -0.40
C CYS A 386 -11.71 25.72 0.88
N TYR A 387 -10.69 26.18 1.62
CA TYR A 387 -10.33 25.65 2.94
C TYR A 387 -11.47 25.81 3.95
N LYS A 388 -12.09 27.00 4.05
CA LYS A 388 -13.23 27.21 4.97
C LYS A 388 -14.41 26.29 4.65
N LEU A 389 -14.67 26.05 3.37
CA LEU A 389 -15.74 25.15 2.95
C LEU A 389 -15.41 23.69 3.31
N SER A 390 -14.19 23.21 3.08
CA SER A 390 -13.81 21.84 3.47
C SER A 390 -13.86 21.62 4.98
N VAL A 391 -13.42 22.60 5.79
CA VAL A 391 -13.60 22.58 7.26
C VAL A 391 -15.08 22.50 7.64
N THR A 392 -15.95 23.26 6.95
CA THR A 392 -17.41 23.23 7.20
C THR A 392 -17.99 21.85 6.90
N ILE A 393 -17.59 21.21 5.80
CA ILE A 393 -18.05 19.87 5.41
C ILE A 393 -17.62 18.84 6.46
N ARG A 394 -16.35 18.86 6.90
CA ARG A 394 -15.86 18.01 8.00
C ARG A 394 -16.69 18.18 9.26
N ASN A 395 -16.95 19.42 9.68
CA ASN A 395 -17.74 19.69 10.89
C ASN A 395 -19.19 19.21 10.77
N LEU A 396 -19.78 19.25 9.57
CA LEU A 396 -21.10 18.69 9.33
C LEU A 396 -21.10 17.16 9.39
N GLY A 397 -20.07 16.49 8.87
CA GLY A 397 -19.91 15.04 9.02
C GLY A 397 -19.74 14.62 10.48
N LEU A 398 -18.95 15.35 11.26
CA LEU A 398 -18.85 15.12 12.72
C LEU A 398 -20.19 15.35 13.43
N LYS A 399 -20.90 16.42 13.07
CA LYS A 399 -22.24 16.71 13.61
C LYS A 399 -23.23 15.59 13.27
N TYR A 400 -23.16 15.03 12.07
CA TYR A 400 -23.95 13.85 11.67
C TYR A 400 -23.72 12.70 12.65
N ASN A 401 -22.46 12.35 12.92
CA ASN A 401 -22.11 11.25 13.84
C ASN A 401 -22.62 11.47 15.27
N ILE A 402 -22.52 12.71 15.79
CA ILE A 402 -23.04 13.06 17.11
C ILE A 402 -24.57 12.87 17.17
N LEU A 403 -25.29 13.35 16.15
CA LEU A 403 -26.75 13.22 16.08
C LEU A 403 -27.17 11.74 15.93
N TYR A 404 -26.46 10.99 15.09
CA TYR A 404 -26.66 9.56 14.91
C TYR A 404 -26.52 8.80 16.23
N GLN A 405 -25.44 9.02 16.97
CA GLN A 405 -25.22 8.40 18.29
C GLN A 405 -26.30 8.75 19.32
N SER A 406 -26.87 9.96 19.22
CA SER A 406 -27.97 10.39 20.11
C SER A 406 -29.35 9.85 19.72
N GLY A 407 -29.47 9.15 18.58
CA GLY A 407 -30.75 8.69 18.05
C GLY A 407 -31.64 9.80 17.49
N ALA A 408 -31.10 11.01 17.27
CA ALA A 408 -31.83 12.13 16.70
C ALA A 408 -32.06 11.94 15.19
N GLU A 409 -33.11 12.57 14.67
CA GLU A 409 -33.34 12.62 13.22
C GLU A 409 -32.20 13.40 12.56
N VAL A 410 -31.55 12.77 11.57
CA VAL A 410 -30.43 13.34 10.85
C VAL A 410 -30.85 13.61 9.39
N SER A 411 -30.31 14.68 8.81
CA SER A 411 -30.47 15.00 7.40
C SER A 411 -29.11 15.30 6.80
N VAL A 412 -28.82 14.72 5.63
CA VAL A 412 -27.54 14.91 4.92
C VAL A 412 -27.62 15.91 3.76
N GLY A 413 -28.80 16.41 3.40
CA GLY A 413 -28.94 17.29 2.22
C GLY A 413 -28.09 18.56 2.29
N ASN A 414 -27.87 19.13 3.49
CA ASN A 414 -26.95 20.26 3.68
C ASN A 414 -25.47 19.86 3.50
N LEU A 415 -25.09 18.65 3.92
CA LEU A 415 -23.74 18.13 3.72
C LEU A 415 -23.47 17.85 2.23
N GLU A 416 -24.37 17.13 1.56
CA GLU A 416 -24.24 16.78 0.14
C GLU A 416 -24.22 18.02 -0.77
N SER A 417 -25.06 19.01 -0.49
CA SER A 417 -25.07 20.27 -1.25
C SER A 417 -23.78 21.06 -1.06
N LYS A 418 -23.18 21.04 0.14
CA LYS A 418 -21.87 21.64 0.36
C LYS A 418 -20.74 20.87 -0.32
N ILE A 419 -20.77 19.54 -0.34
CA ILE A 419 -19.79 18.72 -1.08
C ILE A 419 -19.89 19.03 -2.59
N THR A 420 -21.10 19.20 -3.11
CA THR A 420 -21.30 19.59 -4.52
C THR A 420 -20.72 20.97 -4.81
N LYS A 421 -21.00 21.96 -3.94
CA LYS A 421 -20.40 23.31 -4.05
C LYS A 421 -18.87 23.27 -3.92
N PHE A 422 -18.36 22.39 -3.07
CA PHE A 422 -16.95 22.20 -2.83
C PHE A 422 -16.22 21.71 -4.07
N LYS A 423 -16.74 20.69 -4.77
CA LYS A 423 -16.15 20.22 -6.03
C LYS A 423 -15.92 21.35 -7.04
N GLU A 424 -16.92 22.21 -7.22
CA GLU A 424 -16.83 23.34 -8.15
C GLU A 424 -15.79 24.38 -7.72
N LEU A 425 -15.70 24.65 -6.43
CA LEU A 425 -14.74 25.61 -5.87
C LEU A 425 -13.31 25.05 -5.92
N GLU A 426 -13.15 23.77 -5.58
CA GLU A 426 -11.90 23.02 -5.62
C GLU A 426 -11.32 23.00 -7.04
N LYS A 427 -12.15 22.67 -8.04
CA LYS A 427 -11.76 22.71 -9.44
C LYS A 427 -11.25 24.10 -9.85
N LYS A 428 -11.97 25.17 -9.47
CA LYS A 428 -11.56 26.55 -9.78
C LYS A 428 -10.24 26.91 -9.11
N MET A 429 -10.08 26.55 -7.84
CA MET A 429 -8.86 26.79 -7.06
C MET A 429 -7.66 26.09 -7.69
N MET A 430 -7.78 24.80 -7.99
CA MET A 430 -6.73 24.00 -8.63
C MET A 430 -6.35 24.52 -10.01
N ILE A 431 -7.30 25.01 -10.82
CA ILE A 431 -7.01 25.66 -12.12
C ILE A 431 -6.15 26.92 -11.94
N GLN A 432 -6.46 27.76 -10.95
CA GLN A 432 -5.67 28.97 -10.70
C GLN A 432 -4.27 28.63 -10.17
N CYS A 433 -4.16 27.66 -9.26
CA CYS A 433 -2.87 27.17 -8.77
C CYS A 433 -2.04 26.58 -9.92
N TYR A 434 -2.64 25.78 -10.81
CA TYR A 434 -1.97 25.27 -12.01
C TYR A 434 -1.43 26.41 -12.88
N ARG A 435 -2.26 27.41 -13.19
CA ARG A 435 -1.85 28.55 -14.03
C ARG A 435 -0.66 29.29 -13.44
N ILE A 436 -0.68 29.51 -12.12
CA ILE A 436 0.39 30.21 -11.41
C ILE A 436 1.68 29.40 -11.36
N ILE A 437 1.59 28.10 -11.04
CA ILE A 437 2.76 27.22 -10.91
C ILE A 437 3.37 26.92 -12.28
N LYS A 438 2.54 26.66 -13.30
CA LYS A 438 3.00 26.28 -14.63
C LYS A 438 3.35 27.48 -15.52
N GLY A 439 2.69 28.61 -15.32
CA GLY A 439 2.78 29.78 -16.20
C GLY A 439 1.93 29.67 -17.48
N GLU A 440 1.00 28.72 -17.55
CA GLU A 440 0.15 28.43 -18.71
C GLU A 440 -1.30 28.20 -18.30
N ASP A 441 -2.26 28.57 -19.14
CA ASP A 441 -3.67 28.27 -18.86
C ASP A 441 -3.92 26.75 -18.88
N TYR A 442 -4.69 26.27 -17.90
CA TYR A 442 -5.18 24.91 -17.91
C TYR A 442 -6.11 24.69 -19.10
N ASN A 443 -5.67 23.88 -20.07
CA ASN A 443 -6.53 23.47 -21.16
C ASN A 443 -7.38 22.29 -20.70
N ASP A 444 -8.62 22.59 -20.32
CA ASP A 444 -9.62 21.60 -19.94
C ASP A 444 -9.95 20.69 -21.13
N THR A 445 -9.14 19.65 -21.37
CA THR A 445 -9.37 18.66 -22.42
C THR A 445 -10.48 17.68 -22.05
N HIS A 446 -10.78 17.54 -20.75
CA HIS A 446 -11.80 16.63 -20.23
C HIS A 446 -13.20 17.26 -20.14
N ILE A 447 -13.31 18.58 -19.88
CA ILE A 447 -14.58 19.29 -19.73
C ILE A 447 -14.70 20.44 -20.74
N LYS A 448 -14.26 20.19 -21.98
CA LYS A 448 -14.71 20.98 -23.14
C LYS A 448 -15.64 20.18 -24.02
N GLN A 449 -16.77 19.80 -23.44
CA GLN A 449 -18.04 19.97 -24.12
C GLN A 449 -19.14 20.16 -23.07
N LYS A 450 -19.57 21.42 -22.87
CA LYS A 450 -20.99 21.70 -22.62
C LYS A 450 -21.75 21.23 -23.88
N SER A 451 -21.87 19.93 -24.12
CA SER A 451 -22.55 19.36 -25.29
C SER A 451 -23.96 18.87 -24.94
N GLY A 452 -24.71 19.76 -24.31
CA GLY A 452 -26.16 19.59 -24.18
C GLY A 452 -26.60 18.63 -23.09
N ILE A 453 -27.85 18.83 -22.70
CA ILE A 453 -28.64 17.89 -21.92
C ILE A 453 -28.92 16.71 -22.84
N VAL A 454 -28.50 15.50 -22.46
CA VAL A 454 -28.84 14.30 -23.21
C VAL A 454 -30.15 13.75 -22.68
N GLN A 455 -31.22 13.89 -23.46
CA GLN A 455 -32.47 13.18 -23.25
C GLN A 455 -32.49 11.96 -24.17
N ASP A 456 -32.51 10.77 -23.56
CA ASP A 456 -32.63 9.49 -24.25
C ASP A 456 -33.69 8.69 -23.50
N ASP A 457 -34.82 8.41 -24.15
CA ASP A 457 -35.97 7.72 -23.54
C ASP A 457 -35.56 6.35 -22.98
N ARG A 458 -34.59 5.67 -23.61
CA ARG A 458 -34.11 4.38 -23.14
C ARG A 458 -33.37 4.52 -21.81
N LEU A 459 -32.65 5.63 -21.62
CA LEU A 459 -31.98 5.86 -20.34
C LEU A 459 -33.02 6.11 -19.22
N LEU A 460 -34.15 6.74 -19.54
CA LEU A 460 -35.26 6.89 -18.61
C LEU A 460 -35.87 5.52 -18.26
N ASP A 461 -36.13 4.67 -19.27
CA ASP A 461 -36.60 3.31 -19.08
C ASP A 461 -35.63 2.49 -18.20
N ALA A 462 -34.32 2.57 -18.47
CA ALA A 462 -33.30 1.86 -17.71
C ALA A 462 -33.27 2.33 -16.24
N LYS A 463 -33.41 3.65 -16.00
CA LYS A 463 -33.49 4.22 -14.64
C LYS A 463 -34.75 3.76 -13.92
N GLN A 464 -35.88 3.69 -14.62
CA GLN A 464 -37.13 3.19 -14.05
C GLN A 464 -36.99 1.72 -13.65
N LEU A 465 -36.47 0.88 -14.55
CA LEU A 465 -36.20 -0.54 -14.25
C LEU A 465 -35.25 -0.69 -13.06
N LEU A 466 -34.19 0.11 -12.99
CA LEU A 466 -33.24 0.08 -11.87
C LEU A 466 -33.92 0.41 -10.52
N LEU A 467 -34.96 1.23 -10.50
CA LEU A 467 -35.69 1.62 -9.29
C LEU A 467 -36.78 0.63 -8.91
N GLU A 468 -37.46 0.04 -9.89
CA GLU A 468 -38.65 -0.79 -9.67
C GLU A 468 -38.35 -2.29 -9.57
N THR A 469 -37.19 -2.73 -10.04
CA THR A 469 -36.83 -4.15 -10.09
C THR A 469 -36.34 -4.67 -8.74
N ASP A 470 -36.95 -5.75 -8.26
CA ASP A 470 -36.47 -6.51 -7.10
C ASP A 470 -35.36 -7.49 -7.52
N ALA A 471 -34.18 -7.35 -6.90
CA ALA A 471 -33.03 -8.22 -7.15
C ALA A 471 -33.29 -9.68 -6.75
N ASP A 472 -34.06 -9.91 -5.68
CA ASP A 472 -34.38 -11.25 -5.20
C ASP A 472 -35.30 -11.98 -6.19
N GLU A 473 -36.29 -11.29 -6.75
CA GLU A 473 -37.22 -11.87 -7.72
C GLU A 473 -36.50 -12.35 -8.99
N ILE A 474 -35.62 -11.51 -9.55
CA ILE A 474 -34.84 -11.87 -10.74
C ILE A 474 -33.93 -13.06 -10.46
N TYR A 475 -33.26 -13.06 -9.31
CA TYR A 475 -32.34 -14.14 -8.95
C TYR A 475 -33.05 -15.48 -8.76
N GLU A 476 -34.23 -15.48 -8.12
CA GLU A 476 -35.03 -16.69 -7.94
C GLU A 476 -35.70 -17.16 -9.24
N ASP A 477 -35.99 -16.27 -10.20
CA ASP A 477 -36.40 -16.69 -11.55
C ASP A 477 -35.26 -17.39 -12.31
N LEU A 478 -34.02 -16.87 -12.22
CA LEU A 478 -32.85 -17.50 -12.83
C LEU A 478 -32.66 -18.94 -12.35
N LYS A 479 -32.72 -19.17 -11.03
CA LYS A 479 -32.55 -20.51 -10.43
C LYS A 479 -33.56 -21.55 -10.94
N ARG A 480 -34.74 -21.12 -11.37
CA ARG A 480 -35.81 -22.02 -11.83
C ARG A 480 -35.67 -22.48 -13.28
N LYS A 481 -34.82 -21.84 -14.09
CA LYS A 481 -34.87 -21.93 -15.57
C LYS A 481 -33.61 -22.47 -16.26
N THR A 482 -32.67 -23.07 -15.55
CA THR A 482 -31.30 -23.17 -16.09
C THR A 482 -30.61 -24.53 -16.00
N VAL A 483 -29.77 -24.80 -17.01
CA VAL A 483 -28.64 -25.72 -16.91
C VAL A 483 -27.37 -24.90 -16.67
N GLU A 484 -26.61 -25.25 -15.63
CA GLU A 484 -25.34 -24.60 -15.29
C GLU A 484 -24.18 -25.23 -16.07
N LYS A 485 -23.33 -24.40 -16.69
CA LYS A 485 -22.08 -24.84 -17.31
C LYS A 485 -20.90 -23.98 -16.86
N LYS A 486 -19.86 -24.65 -16.36
CA LYS A 486 -18.61 -24.06 -15.87
C LYS A 486 -17.57 -24.05 -16.99
N ILE A 487 -16.98 -22.90 -17.27
CA ILE A 487 -16.03 -22.74 -18.38
C ILE A 487 -14.83 -21.92 -17.93
N TYR A 488 -13.64 -22.27 -18.44
CA TYR A 488 -12.39 -21.60 -18.07
C TYR A 488 -12.42 -20.13 -18.48
N SER A 489 -12.25 -19.23 -17.52
CA SER A 489 -11.99 -17.81 -17.78
C SER A 489 -11.50 -17.08 -16.53
N TYR A 490 -10.46 -16.25 -16.69
CA TYR A 490 -9.90 -15.41 -15.64
C TYR A 490 -10.97 -14.62 -14.84
N LYS A 491 -10.86 -14.70 -13.51
CA LYS A 491 -11.83 -14.29 -12.48
C LYS A 491 -12.22 -12.81 -12.46
N GLU A 492 -11.39 -11.94 -13.04
CA GLU A 492 -11.46 -10.50 -12.77
C GLU A 492 -11.77 -9.65 -14.01
N ARG A 493 -12.55 -10.18 -14.94
CA ARG A 493 -13.04 -9.37 -16.08
C ARG A 493 -13.94 -8.25 -15.57
N ASP A 494 -13.76 -7.02 -16.11
CA ASP A 494 -14.72 -5.93 -15.86
C ASP A 494 -16.03 -6.26 -16.59
N VAL A 495 -16.96 -6.88 -15.87
CA VAL A 495 -18.27 -7.25 -16.41
C VAL A 495 -19.10 -6.02 -16.76
N PHE A 496 -18.86 -4.88 -16.12
CA PHE A 496 -19.59 -3.64 -16.36
C PHE A 496 -19.18 -3.04 -17.72
N ILE A 497 -17.91 -2.95 -18.05
CA ILE A 497 -17.49 -2.35 -19.33
C ILE A 497 -17.90 -3.22 -20.52
N PHE A 498 -18.19 -4.50 -20.27
CA PHE A 498 -18.30 -5.48 -21.33
C PHE A 498 -19.69 -5.55 -21.97
N PRO A 499 -19.77 -5.45 -23.30
CA PRO A 499 -20.80 -6.11 -24.05
C PRO A 499 -20.44 -7.60 -24.18
N PHE A 500 -20.98 -8.48 -23.32
CA PHE A 500 -20.98 -9.96 -23.54
C PHE A 500 -21.89 -10.34 -24.72
N ILE A 501 -22.04 -9.42 -25.64
CA ILE A 501 -22.99 -9.32 -26.73
C ILE A 501 -22.61 -10.28 -27.84
N THR A 502 -21.30 -10.50 -28.05
CA THR A 502 -20.83 -11.60 -28.89
C THR A 502 -21.26 -12.95 -28.36
N GLN A 503 -21.46 -13.09 -27.04
CA GLN A 503 -21.96 -14.32 -26.39
C GLN A 503 -23.50 -14.40 -26.35
N MET A 504 -24.21 -13.25 -26.26
CA MET A 504 -25.69 -13.19 -26.28
C MET A 504 -26.31 -13.75 -27.56
N PHE A 505 -25.61 -13.65 -28.68
CA PHE A 505 -26.04 -14.17 -30.00
C PHE A 505 -25.33 -15.47 -30.40
N TRP A 506 -24.58 -16.09 -29.48
CA TRP A 506 -23.58 -17.09 -29.83
C TRP A 506 -24.09 -18.53 -29.90
N ARG A 507 -23.39 -19.34 -30.70
CA ARG A 507 -23.46 -20.81 -30.79
C ARG A 507 -22.08 -21.49 -30.91
N GLY A 508 -20.99 -20.80 -30.58
CA GLY A 508 -19.62 -21.32 -30.71
C GLY A 508 -18.96 -21.60 -29.36
N ASP A 509 -17.65 -21.91 -29.40
CA ASP A 509 -16.89 -22.43 -28.27
C ASP A 509 -16.56 -21.36 -27.21
N LEU A 510 -17.30 -21.39 -26.10
CA LEU A 510 -17.12 -20.55 -24.90
C LEU A 510 -15.78 -20.77 -24.17
N GLY A 511 -14.99 -21.74 -24.61
CA GLY A 511 -13.78 -22.22 -23.96
C GLY A 511 -13.97 -23.64 -23.44
N GLU A 512 -12.87 -24.23 -22.96
CA GLU A 512 -12.89 -25.58 -22.44
C GLU A 512 -13.69 -25.66 -21.13
N GLN A 513 -14.51 -26.71 -21.00
CA GLN A 513 -15.23 -26.99 -19.77
C GLN A 513 -14.22 -27.31 -18.67
N VAL A 514 -14.39 -26.69 -17.51
CA VAL A 514 -13.50 -26.86 -16.37
C VAL A 514 -13.75 -28.23 -15.74
N ASP A 515 -12.68 -28.96 -15.40
CA ASP A 515 -12.79 -30.20 -14.62
C ASP A 515 -12.99 -29.86 -13.14
N ASN A 516 -13.62 -30.72 -12.35
CA ASN A 516 -14.00 -30.44 -10.95
C ASN A 516 -12.80 -30.22 -10.00
N THR A 517 -11.56 -30.32 -10.51
CA THR A 517 -10.30 -30.18 -9.76
C THR A 517 -9.56 -28.87 -10.04
N CYS A 518 -10.08 -28.04 -10.94
CA CYS A 518 -9.40 -26.81 -11.33
C CYS A 518 -9.71 -25.67 -10.37
N ASP A 519 -8.80 -24.70 -10.32
CA ASP A 519 -8.80 -23.58 -9.41
C ASP A 519 -10.09 -22.74 -9.53
N GLU A 520 -10.85 -22.61 -8.42
CA GLU A 520 -12.04 -21.77 -8.30
C GLU A 520 -11.75 -20.30 -8.66
N ASP A 521 -10.47 -19.91 -8.67
CA ASP A 521 -9.98 -18.57 -8.97
C ASP A 521 -9.87 -18.25 -10.48
N THR A 522 -10.35 -19.12 -11.38
CA THR A 522 -10.36 -18.89 -12.84
C THR A 522 -11.64 -19.38 -13.54
N GLU A 523 -12.75 -19.42 -12.80
CA GLU A 523 -14.03 -19.94 -13.29
C GLU A 523 -15.01 -18.80 -13.64
N ILE A 524 -15.58 -18.82 -14.86
CA ILE A 524 -16.86 -18.13 -15.15
C ILE A 524 -17.95 -19.18 -15.30
N VAL A 525 -19.06 -18.93 -14.64
CA VAL A 525 -20.23 -19.80 -14.72
C VAL A 525 -21.27 -19.15 -15.61
N TYR A 526 -21.71 -19.94 -16.60
CA TYR A 526 -22.74 -19.56 -17.55
C TYR A 526 -24.02 -20.36 -17.28
N TYR A 527 -25.14 -19.69 -17.47
CA TYR A 527 -26.48 -20.24 -17.35
C TYR A 527 -27.16 -20.20 -18.71
N PHE A 528 -27.69 -21.35 -19.13
CA PHE A 528 -28.39 -21.49 -20.40
C PHE A 528 -29.86 -21.85 -20.17
N ASP A 529 -30.73 -21.33 -21.03
CA ASP A 529 -32.12 -21.77 -21.13
C ASP A 529 -32.23 -23.13 -21.85
N GLU A 530 -33.46 -23.63 -21.98
CA GLU A 530 -33.78 -24.89 -22.66
C GLU A 530 -33.43 -24.93 -24.16
N ASN A 531 -33.11 -23.78 -24.76
CA ASN A 531 -32.74 -23.65 -26.18
C ASN A 531 -31.24 -23.38 -26.36
N ASP A 532 -30.41 -23.67 -25.35
CA ASP A 532 -28.98 -23.39 -25.29
C ASP A 532 -28.63 -21.90 -25.46
N LYS A 533 -29.54 -21.00 -25.10
CA LYS A 533 -29.28 -19.55 -25.11
C LYS A 533 -28.76 -19.09 -23.76
N MET A 534 -27.65 -18.36 -23.73
CA MET A 534 -27.09 -17.81 -22.49
C MET A 534 -28.06 -16.79 -21.88
N ILE A 535 -28.54 -17.05 -20.66
CA ILE A 535 -29.46 -16.17 -19.92
C ILE A 535 -28.82 -15.56 -18.68
N ALA A 536 -27.70 -16.08 -18.20
CA ALA A 536 -26.88 -15.37 -17.23
C ALA A 536 -25.42 -15.83 -17.26
N HIS A 537 -24.55 -15.03 -16.65
CA HIS A 537 -23.29 -15.52 -16.14
C HIS A 537 -22.94 -14.76 -14.85
N TYR A 538 -21.98 -15.28 -14.10
CA TYR A 538 -21.38 -14.52 -13.00
C TYR A 538 -19.87 -14.69 -12.95
N ASN A 539 -19.23 -13.73 -12.30
CA ASN A 539 -17.86 -13.83 -11.83
C ASN A 539 -17.82 -13.71 -10.30
N LEU A 540 -16.80 -14.33 -9.70
CA LEU A 540 -16.46 -14.17 -8.29
C LEU A 540 -15.38 -13.10 -8.16
N SER A 541 -15.49 -12.27 -7.15
CA SER A 541 -14.48 -11.30 -6.77
C SER A 541 -14.19 -11.47 -5.29
N ASN A 542 -12.99 -11.96 -4.96
CA ASN A 542 -12.49 -12.08 -3.59
C ASN A 542 -11.31 -11.15 -3.31
N GLU A 543 -10.59 -10.66 -4.33
CA GLU A 543 -9.50 -9.67 -4.15
C GLU A 543 -10.03 -8.25 -3.89
N PHE A 544 -11.31 -8.02 -4.14
CA PHE A 544 -11.91 -6.68 -4.19
C PHE A 544 -12.86 -6.39 -3.07
N TYR A 545 -13.10 -7.37 -2.19
CA TYR A 545 -14.09 -7.28 -1.15
C TYR A 545 -13.57 -7.93 0.14
N ASN A 546 -13.94 -7.40 1.33
CA ASN A 546 -13.65 -8.07 2.61
C ASN A 546 -14.26 -9.48 2.65
N ASN A 547 -15.35 -9.66 1.89
CA ASN A 547 -16.13 -10.89 1.75
C ASN A 547 -16.18 -11.24 0.27
N THR A 548 -16.17 -12.51 -0.13
CA THR A 548 -16.28 -12.81 -1.58
C THR A 548 -17.62 -12.33 -2.14
N VAL A 549 -17.61 -11.46 -3.17
CA VAL A 549 -18.83 -11.01 -3.88
C VAL A 549 -18.98 -11.75 -5.20
N LYS A 550 -20.22 -12.08 -5.53
CA LYS A 550 -20.64 -12.72 -6.77
C LYS A 550 -21.43 -11.71 -7.60
N THR A 551 -20.90 -11.29 -8.75
CA THR A 551 -21.59 -10.34 -9.64
C THR A 551 -22.26 -11.10 -10.77
N PHE A 552 -23.59 -11.12 -10.74
CA PHE A 552 -24.44 -11.71 -11.77
C PHE A 552 -24.79 -10.71 -12.86
N MET A 553 -24.74 -11.21 -14.10
CA MET A 553 -25.25 -10.57 -15.30
C MET A 553 -26.40 -11.41 -15.84
N ILE A 554 -27.63 -10.91 -15.70
CA ILE A 554 -28.85 -11.66 -16.05
C ILE A 554 -29.53 -11.00 -17.25
N TYR A 555 -29.82 -11.79 -18.28
CA TYR A 555 -30.31 -11.33 -19.57
C TYR A 555 -31.77 -11.70 -19.77
N LYS A 556 -32.57 -10.72 -20.15
CA LYS A 556 -33.96 -10.91 -20.57
C LYS A 556 -34.13 -10.45 -22.01
N TYR A 557 -34.41 -11.41 -22.87
CA TYR A 557 -34.52 -11.21 -24.31
C TYR A 557 -35.95 -10.85 -24.71
N LEU A 558 -36.11 -9.70 -25.35
CA LEU A 558 -37.35 -9.23 -25.98
C LEU A 558 -37.18 -9.22 -27.51
N GLU A 559 -38.25 -8.92 -28.25
CA GLU A 559 -38.25 -9.00 -29.72
C GLU A 559 -37.22 -8.07 -30.39
N ARG A 560 -37.07 -6.83 -29.88
CA ARG A 560 -36.14 -5.82 -30.42
C ARG A 560 -35.17 -5.25 -29.39
N ARG A 561 -35.20 -5.78 -28.17
CA ARG A 561 -34.44 -5.27 -27.03
C ARG A 561 -33.87 -6.42 -26.22
N VAL A 562 -32.73 -6.21 -25.60
CA VAL A 562 -32.28 -7.05 -24.48
C VAL A 562 -32.08 -6.19 -23.25
N GLU A 563 -32.67 -6.63 -22.15
CA GLU A 563 -32.42 -6.07 -20.82
C GLU A 563 -31.32 -6.90 -20.16
N ARG A 564 -30.31 -6.24 -19.58
CA ARG A 564 -29.35 -6.89 -18.69
C ARG A 564 -29.39 -6.26 -17.31
N TYR A 565 -29.61 -7.10 -16.31
CA TYR A 565 -29.64 -6.74 -14.90
C TYR A 565 -28.31 -7.14 -14.25
N ILE A 566 -27.69 -6.21 -13.53
CA ILE A 566 -26.41 -6.44 -12.85
C ILE A 566 -26.66 -6.50 -11.34
N ILE A 567 -26.49 -7.69 -10.75
CA ILE A 567 -26.77 -7.95 -9.34
C ILE A 567 -25.48 -8.35 -8.65
N CYS A 568 -25.10 -7.65 -7.59
CA CYS A 568 -24.02 -8.08 -6.70
C CYS A 568 -24.61 -8.85 -5.52
N ILE A 569 -24.01 -10.00 -5.20
CA ILE A 569 -24.39 -10.86 -4.07
C ILE A 569 -23.17 -11.04 -3.16
N ASP A 570 -23.30 -10.64 -1.91
CA ASP A 570 -22.30 -10.94 -0.87
C ASP A 570 -22.42 -12.41 -0.45
N LYS A 571 -21.35 -13.21 -0.55
CA LYS A 571 -21.42 -14.66 -0.27
C LYS A 571 -21.58 -14.99 1.21
N GLU A 572 -21.22 -14.09 2.12
CA GLU A 572 -21.28 -14.33 3.56
C GLU A 572 -22.67 -14.01 4.11
N THR A 573 -23.23 -12.90 3.67
CA THR A 573 -24.54 -12.41 4.12
C THR A 573 -25.70 -12.83 3.22
N ASP A 574 -25.40 -13.32 2.01
CA ASP A 574 -26.36 -13.59 0.92
C ASP A 574 -27.19 -12.36 0.54
N SER A 575 -26.71 -11.15 0.90
CA SER A 575 -27.37 -9.90 0.58
C SER A 575 -27.18 -9.55 -0.90
N ARG A 576 -28.26 -9.09 -1.55
CA ARG A 576 -28.32 -8.85 -3.00
C ARG A 576 -28.61 -7.39 -3.28
N LYS A 577 -27.86 -6.79 -4.22
CA LYS A 577 -28.07 -5.40 -4.66
C LYS A 577 -28.07 -5.32 -6.18
N LEU A 578 -29.15 -4.79 -6.76
CA LEU A 578 -29.18 -4.38 -8.16
C LEU A 578 -28.35 -3.09 -8.30
N VAL A 579 -27.26 -3.14 -9.05
CA VAL A 579 -26.28 -2.03 -9.15
C VAL A 579 -26.38 -1.26 -10.46
N ALA A 580 -26.89 -1.90 -11.51
CA ALA A 580 -27.11 -1.28 -12.82
C ALA A 580 -28.12 -2.08 -13.67
N VAL A 581 -28.73 -1.37 -14.62
CA VAL A 581 -29.58 -1.94 -15.67
C VAL A 581 -29.10 -1.42 -17.02
N ASP A 582 -28.92 -2.35 -17.95
CA ASP A 582 -28.51 -2.09 -19.31
C ASP A 582 -29.64 -2.41 -20.29
N LEU A 583 -29.84 -1.53 -21.27
CA LEU A 583 -30.74 -1.79 -22.39
C LEU A 583 -29.96 -1.79 -23.69
N PHE A 584 -30.13 -2.86 -24.46
CA PHE A 584 -29.53 -3.03 -25.78
C PHE A 584 -30.62 -3.04 -26.85
N GLU A 585 -30.50 -2.17 -27.84
CA GLU A 585 -31.39 -2.16 -29.01
C GLU A 585 -30.84 -3.09 -30.10
N ILE A 586 -31.69 -3.95 -30.64
CA ILE A 586 -31.32 -5.03 -31.55
C ILE A 586 -31.98 -4.85 -32.93
N GLU A 587 -31.16 -4.89 -33.99
CA GLU A 587 -31.59 -4.93 -35.39
C GLU A 587 -30.77 -5.99 -36.14
N ASP A 588 -31.42 -6.90 -36.86
CA ASP A 588 -30.76 -8.00 -37.60
C ASP A 588 -29.72 -8.81 -36.79
N ASN A 589 -30.04 -9.14 -35.53
CA ASN A 589 -29.14 -9.79 -34.57
C ASN A 589 -27.84 -9.00 -34.28
N LYS A 590 -27.86 -7.69 -34.49
CA LYS A 590 -26.78 -6.76 -34.16
C LYS A 590 -27.27 -5.70 -33.20
N ILE A 591 -26.35 -5.19 -32.38
CA ILE A 591 -26.66 -4.19 -31.36
C ILE A 591 -26.34 -2.84 -31.92
N ILE A 592 -27.37 -2.05 -32.17
CA ILE A 592 -27.18 -0.73 -32.77
C ILE A 592 -26.81 0.30 -31.71
N ASP A 593 -27.47 0.23 -30.56
CA ASP A 593 -27.33 1.18 -29.47
C ASP A 593 -27.39 0.48 -28.10
N PHE A 594 -26.83 1.14 -27.10
CA PHE A 594 -26.75 0.70 -25.72
C PHE A 594 -26.97 1.87 -24.77
N VAL A 595 -27.70 1.63 -23.69
CA VAL A 595 -27.72 2.53 -22.53
C VAL A 595 -27.52 1.75 -21.24
N ARG A 596 -26.91 2.40 -20.26
CA ARG A 596 -26.78 1.94 -18.88
C ARG A 596 -27.32 2.98 -17.92
N ALA A 597 -28.21 2.56 -17.04
CA ALA A 597 -28.51 3.23 -15.79
C ALA A 597 -27.72 2.58 -14.65
N SER A 598 -27.00 3.37 -13.85
CA SER A 598 -26.25 2.89 -12.70
C SER A 598 -26.64 3.59 -11.41
N SER A 599 -26.59 2.85 -10.30
CA SER A 599 -26.82 3.38 -8.95
C SER A 599 -25.77 4.43 -8.52
N THR A 600 -24.58 4.45 -9.15
CA THR A 600 -23.49 5.38 -8.83
C THR A 600 -23.50 6.67 -9.67
N THR A 601 -24.61 6.96 -10.36
CA THR A 601 -24.85 8.16 -11.21
C THR A 601 -24.04 8.28 -12.51
N ARG A 602 -23.12 7.35 -12.79
CA ARG A 602 -22.37 7.24 -14.06
C ARG A 602 -23.15 6.41 -15.08
N ASN A 603 -24.08 7.06 -15.75
CA ASN A 603 -24.86 6.44 -16.82
C ASN A 603 -24.04 6.40 -18.11
N VAL A 604 -24.33 5.48 -19.01
CA VAL A 604 -23.60 5.39 -20.30
C VAL A 604 -24.60 5.29 -21.43
N ILE A 605 -24.29 5.94 -22.55
CA ILE A 605 -24.97 5.75 -23.83
C ILE A 605 -23.89 5.41 -24.85
N ALA A 606 -24.07 4.34 -25.63
CA ALA A 606 -23.15 3.99 -26.71
C ALA A 606 -23.87 3.66 -28.00
N LYS A 607 -23.18 3.92 -29.11
CA LYS A 607 -23.59 3.50 -30.46
C LYS A 607 -22.50 2.65 -31.08
N TYR A 608 -22.86 1.46 -31.56
CA TYR A 608 -21.87 0.52 -32.08
C TYR A 608 -21.83 0.51 -33.62
N LYS A 609 -20.62 0.34 -34.13
CA LYS A 609 -20.33 0.15 -35.57
C LYS A 609 -19.79 -1.26 -35.76
N TYR A 610 -20.23 -1.91 -36.83
CA TYR A 610 -19.81 -3.28 -37.17
C TYR A 610 -18.86 -3.30 -38.36
N GLN A 611 -17.99 -4.31 -38.37
CA GLN A 611 -17.24 -4.74 -39.55
C GLN A 611 -17.54 -6.22 -39.77
N GLY A 612 -18.31 -6.53 -40.82
CA GLY A 612 -18.89 -7.86 -40.98
C GLY A 612 -19.90 -8.17 -39.86
N ASN A 613 -19.63 -9.21 -39.08
CA ASN A 613 -20.48 -9.67 -37.98
C ASN A 613 -19.97 -9.28 -36.59
N VAL A 614 -18.80 -8.63 -36.49
CA VAL A 614 -18.21 -8.20 -35.21
C VAL A 614 -18.32 -6.70 -35.01
N ILE A 615 -18.45 -6.28 -33.76
CA ILE A 615 -18.36 -4.86 -33.37
C ILE A 615 -16.93 -4.40 -33.67
N LYS A 616 -16.80 -3.30 -34.39
CA LYS A 616 -15.53 -2.65 -34.69
C LYS A 616 -15.22 -1.55 -33.67
N SER A 617 -16.20 -0.69 -33.42
CA SER A 617 -16.09 0.37 -32.43
C SER A 617 -17.42 0.74 -31.79
N GLY A 618 -17.36 1.33 -30.60
CA GLY A 618 -18.50 1.91 -29.89
C GLY A 618 -18.19 3.36 -29.54
N VAL A 619 -19.00 4.29 -30.03
CA VAL A 619 -18.91 5.70 -29.60
C VAL A 619 -19.78 5.85 -28.37
N CYS A 620 -19.16 6.15 -27.24
CA CYS A 620 -19.76 6.14 -25.92
C CYS A 620 -19.77 7.55 -25.32
N LYS A 621 -20.81 7.83 -24.55
CA LYS A 621 -20.96 9.01 -23.71
C LYS A 621 -21.24 8.55 -22.30
N GLU A 622 -20.33 8.85 -21.38
CA GLU A 622 -20.58 8.71 -19.95
C GLU A 622 -21.28 9.98 -19.48
N LEU A 623 -22.35 9.82 -18.71
CA LEU A 623 -23.17 10.90 -18.22
C LEU A 623 -23.12 10.95 -16.70
N LEU A 624 -23.04 12.16 -16.16
CA LEU A 624 -23.26 12.43 -14.74
C LEU A 624 -24.58 13.21 -14.61
N GLY A 625 -25.63 12.52 -14.19
CA GLY A 625 -27.00 13.05 -14.26
C GLY A 625 -27.51 13.13 -15.71
N GLU A 626 -27.70 14.34 -16.22
CA GLU A 626 -28.12 14.63 -17.60
C GLU A 626 -26.99 15.22 -18.47
N TYR A 627 -25.82 15.44 -17.88
CA TYR A 627 -24.69 16.09 -18.53
C TYR A 627 -23.70 15.05 -19.04
N VAL A 628 -23.18 15.27 -20.24
CA VAL A 628 -22.06 14.49 -20.77
C VAL A 628 -20.81 14.79 -19.94
N TYR A 629 -20.33 13.76 -19.26
CA TYR A 629 -19.12 13.78 -18.44
C TYR A 629 -17.89 13.44 -19.29
N SER A 630 -17.98 12.40 -20.12
CA SER A 630 -16.90 12.00 -21.02
C SER A 630 -17.45 11.45 -22.32
N GLU A 631 -16.73 11.70 -23.42
CA GLU A 631 -16.93 11.01 -24.70
C GLU A 631 -15.68 10.20 -25.02
N TYR A 632 -15.87 8.98 -25.52
CA TYR A 632 -14.78 8.10 -25.91
C TYR A 632 -15.23 7.11 -26.99
N GLU A 633 -14.27 6.58 -27.74
CA GLU A 633 -14.49 5.49 -28.69
C GLU A 633 -13.81 4.22 -28.16
N ASP A 634 -14.60 3.19 -27.88
CA ASP A 634 -14.08 1.86 -27.59
C ASP A 634 -13.80 1.13 -28.91
N LEU A 635 -12.56 0.72 -29.13
CA LEU A 635 -12.07 0.00 -30.32
C LEU A 635 -11.92 -1.47 -29.98
N PHE A 636 -12.59 -2.33 -30.74
CA PHE A 636 -12.64 -3.76 -30.47
C PHE A 636 -11.71 -4.51 -31.43
N PHE A 637 -10.78 -5.29 -30.86
CA PHE A 637 -9.84 -6.13 -31.60
C PHE A 637 -10.16 -7.58 -31.34
N PHE A 638 -10.29 -8.34 -32.42
CA PHE A 638 -10.65 -9.75 -32.41
C PHE A 638 -9.49 -10.58 -32.95
N GLU A 639 -9.22 -11.73 -32.33
CA GLU A 639 -8.26 -12.72 -32.84
C GLU A 639 -8.84 -13.42 -34.09
N ASN A 640 -10.15 -13.66 -34.08
CA ASN A 640 -10.94 -14.16 -35.19
C ASN A 640 -12.39 -13.69 -35.04
N GLU A 641 -13.27 -14.01 -35.99
CA GLU A 641 -14.67 -13.56 -35.98
C GLU A 641 -15.46 -13.88 -34.68
N ASN A 642 -14.94 -14.78 -33.83
CA ASN A 642 -15.61 -15.27 -32.63
C ASN A 642 -14.86 -14.99 -31.31
N SER A 643 -13.62 -14.50 -31.35
CA SER A 643 -12.79 -14.33 -30.16
C SER A 643 -12.32 -12.89 -30.01
N LEU A 644 -12.89 -12.17 -29.05
CA LEU A 644 -12.44 -10.83 -28.71
C LEU A 644 -11.09 -10.92 -27.99
N LYS A 645 -10.10 -10.24 -28.55
CA LYS A 645 -8.73 -10.22 -28.06
C LYS A 645 -8.47 -9.06 -27.10
N GLN A 646 -8.91 -7.86 -27.47
CA GLN A 646 -8.59 -6.63 -26.74
C GLN A 646 -9.65 -5.57 -27.01
N ILE A 647 -9.90 -4.70 -26.03
CA ILE A 647 -10.60 -3.43 -26.26
C ILE A 647 -9.69 -2.29 -25.84
N ILE A 648 -9.50 -1.33 -26.74
CA ILE A 648 -8.80 -0.07 -26.48
C ILE A 648 -9.82 1.04 -26.41
N ARG A 649 -9.91 1.71 -25.27
CA ARG A 649 -10.66 2.95 -25.13
C ARG A 649 -9.81 4.11 -25.63
N LYS A 650 -10.32 4.85 -26.59
CA LYS A 650 -9.72 6.07 -27.11
C LYS A 650 -10.51 7.28 -26.64
N TYR A 651 -9.85 8.15 -25.88
CA TYR A 651 -10.41 9.43 -25.45
C TYR A 651 -10.16 10.51 -26.50
N ASP A 652 -10.90 11.62 -26.41
CA ASP A 652 -10.71 12.80 -27.27
C ASP A 652 -9.29 13.39 -27.19
N SER A 653 -8.60 13.21 -26.07
CA SER A 653 -7.18 13.55 -25.91
C SER A 653 -6.23 12.73 -26.80
N SER A 654 -6.76 11.80 -27.60
CA SER A 654 -6.02 10.77 -28.35
C SER A 654 -5.28 9.77 -27.45
N GLU A 655 -5.56 9.78 -26.15
CA GLU A 655 -5.07 8.78 -25.22
C GLU A 655 -5.82 7.46 -25.45
N GLU A 656 -5.05 6.37 -25.46
CA GLU A 656 -5.53 5.02 -25.67
C GLU A 656 -5.21 4.19 -24.43
N LEU A 657 -6.25 3.58 -23.83
CA LEU A 657 -6.14 2.72 -22.65
C LEU A 657 -6.68 1.33 -22.95
N THR A 658 -5.97 0.29 -22.49
CA THR A 658 -6.51 -1.06 -22.54
C THR A 658 -7.56 -1.22 -21.44
N ILE A 659 -8.81 -1.51 -21.84
CA ILE A 659 -9.92 -1.76 -20.90
C ILE A 659 -10.34 -3.24 -20.88
N PHE A 660 -9.86 -4.04 -21.84
CA PHE A 660 -10.05 -5.49 -21.87
C PHE A 660 -8.86 -6.21 -22.53
N PRO A 661 -8.46 -7.39 -22.03
CA PRO A 661 -8.83 -7.99 -20.73
C PRO A 661 -8.32 -7.17 -19.55
N ARG A 662 -8.92 -7.34 -18.36
CA ARG A 662 -8.62 -6.52 -17.18
C ARG A 662 -7.37 -7.01 -16.43
N TYR A 663 -7.39 -8.21 -15.84
CA TYR A 663 -6.26 -8.81 -15.11
C TYR A 663 -6.30 -10.35 -15.27
N GLY A 664 -5.19 -11.05 -15.02
CA GLY A 664 -5.07 -12.50 -15.11
C GLY A 664 -4.70 -13.05 -16.49
N PHE A 665 -4.81 -12.24 -17.55
CA PHE A 665 -4.37 -12.64 -18.89
C PHE A 665 -2.85 -12.49 -19.01
N LYS A 666 -2.11 -13.60 -18.94
CA LYS A 666 -0.64 -13.63 -18.80
C LYS A 666 0.13 -12.72 -19.78
N GLU A 667 -0.38 -12.53 -20.99
CA GLU A 667 0.23 -11.74 -22.05
C GLU A 667 0.05 -10.22 -21.89
N LEU A 668 -0.83 -9.80 -20.98
CA LEU A 668 -1.23 -8.40 -20.72
C LEU A 668 -1.13 -8.00 -19.24
N ASP A 669 -1.02 -8.99 -18.35
CA ASP A 669 -0.94 -8.80 -16.91
C ASP A 669 0.50 -8.47 -16.49
N TYR A 670 0.71 -7.21 -16.11
CA TYR A 670 2.00 -6.72 -15.64
C TYR A 670 2.49 -7.42 -14.38
N TYR A 671 1.60 -7.78 -13.46
CA TYR A 671 1.96 -8.44 -12.20
C TYR A 671 2.39 -9.89 -12.46
N TYR A 672 1.64 -10.61 -13.29
CA TYR A 672 2.02 -11.96 -13.71
C TYR A 672 3.37 -11.95 -14.44
N PHE A 673 3.52 -11.05 -15.42
CA PHE A 673 4.77 -10.87 -16.16
C PHE A 673 5.93 -10.55 -15.22
N ALA A 674 5.71 -9.68 -14.24
CA ALA A 674 6.72 -9.28 -13.27
C ALA A 674 7.25 -10.45 -12.45
N ASN A 675 6.34 -11.24 -11.88
CA ASN A 675 6.68 -12.39 -11.05
C ASN A 675 7.38 -13.49 -11.85
N GLN A 676 6.93 -13.73 -13.08
CA GLN A 676 7.59 -14.67 -13.98
C GLN A 676 9.03 -14.21 -14.29
N LEU A 677 9.20 -12.94 -14.65
CA LEU A 677 10.51 -12.39 -14.93
C LEU A 677 11.44 -12.48 -13.72
N TYR A 678 10.97 -12.08 -12.53
CA TYR A 678 11.74 -12.19 -11.28
C TYR A 678 12.24 -13.61 -11.03
N THR A 679 11.35 -14.60 -11.18
CA THR A 679 11.68 -16.02 -11.00
C THR A 679 12.77 -16.45 -11.98
N GLU A 680 12.69 -16.03 -13.24
CA GLU A 680 13.70 -16.35 -14.24
C GLU A 680 15.04 -15.68 -13.99
N LEU A 681 15.07 -14.42 -13.56
CA LEU A 681 16.28 -13.74 -13.14
C LEU A 681 16.95 -14.50 -11.98
N CYS A 682 16.17 -14.93 -10.98
CA CYS A 682 16.66 -15.75 -9.89
C CYS A 682 17.22 -17.09 -10.36
N ASN A 683 16.53 -17.79 -11.26
CA ASN A 683 17.00 -19.07 -11.80
C ASN A 683 18.33 -18.94 -12.55
N VAL A 684 18.51 -17.88 -13.35
CA VAL A 684 19.78 -17.62 -14.04
C VAL A 684 20.89 -17.31 -13.06
N TRP A 685 20.59 -16.52 -12.03
CA TRP A 685 21.54 -16.24 -10.95
C TRP A 685 21.95 -17.50 -10.18
N ASP A 686 20.97 -18.28 -9.70
CA ASP A 686 21.20 -19.45 -8.85
C ASP A 686 21.92 -20.59 -9.60
N ALA A 687 21.76 -20.67 -10.93
CA ALA A 687 22.49 -21.61 -11.77
C ALA A 687 24.00 -21.34 -11.86
N LYS A 688 24.46 -20.14 -11.47
CA LYS A 688 25.84 -19.70 -11.60
C LYS A 688 26.40 -19.28 -10.24
N LYS A 689 27.40 -20.03 -9.74
CA LYS A 689 28.18 -19.64 -8.54
C LYS A 689 29.24 -18.57 -8.82
N LEU A 690 29.00 -17.68 -9.78
CA LEU A 690 29.96 -16.65 -10.21
C LEU A 690 29.47 -15.26 -9.80
N PHE A 691 30.41 -14.33 -9.69
CA PHE A 691 30.13 -12.93 -9.42
C PHE A 691 29.65 -12.23 -10.69
N LEU A 692 28.52 -11.53 -10.59
CA LEU A 692 27.99 -10.69 -11.65
C LEU A 692 28.87 -9.45 -11.78
N SER A 693 29.27 -9.13 -13.01
CA SER A 693 29.96 -7.87 -13.33
C SER A 693 28.98 -6.82 -13.85
N TYR A 694 28.03 -7.24 -14.69
CA TYR A 694 27.10 -6.33 -15.35
C TYR A 694 25.79 -7.04 -15.66
N LEU A 695 24.68 -6.38 -15.37
CA LEU A 695 23.35 -6.79 -15.79
C LEU A 695 22.72 -5.61 -16.54
N LEU A 696 22.44 -5.80 -17.82
CA LEU A 696 21.70 -4.83 -18.62
C LEU A 696 20.30 -5.35 -18.90
N ILE A 697 19.31 -4.51 -18.65
CA ILE A 697 17.92 -4.73 -19.03
C ILE A 697 17.54 -3.62 -20.01
N ASP A 698 17.29 -3.98 -21.26
CA ASP A 698 16.91 -3.03 -22.31
C ASP A 698 15.47 -3.29 -22.75
N ILE A 699 14.60 -2.33 -22.42
CA ILE A 699 13.18 -2.34 -22.73
C ILE A 699 13.00 -1.69 -24.10
N ILE A 700 12.36 -2.41 -25.02
CA ILE A 700 12.04 -1.93 -26.38
C ILE A 700 10.53 -2.02 -26.56
N PRO A 701 9.77 -0.99 -26.11
CA PRO A 701 8.31 -1.05 -26.10
C PRO A 701 7.70 -1.24 -27.49
N VAL A 702 8.29 -0.63 -28.53
CA VAL A 702 7.80 -0.75 -29.92
C VAL A 702 7.81 -2.20 -30.41
N GLU A 703 8.81 -2.97 -29.99
CA GLU A 703 8.95 -4.39 -30.33
C GLU A 703 8.29 -5.32 -29.30
N SER A 704 7.68 -4.75 -28.24
CA SER A 704 7.14 -5.51 -27.12
C SER A 704 8.19 -6.46 -26.52
N LYS A 705 9.44 -6.01 -26.47
CA LYS A 705 10.61 -6.85 -26.22
C LYS A 705 11.42 -6.33 -25.05
N LEU A 706 11.96 -7.26 -24.27
CA LEU A 706 12.94 -7.01 -23.23
C LEU A 706 14.19 -7.86 -23.52
N ASN A 707 15.34 -7.21 -23.63
CA ASN A 707 16.63 -7.88 -23.73
C ASN A 707 17.31 -7.81 -22.38
N ILE A 708 17.70 -8.94 -21.82
CA ILE A 708 18.40 -9.02 -20.54
C ILE A 708 19.74 -9.70 -20.78
N LEU A 709 20.80 -9.01 -20.42
CA LEU A 709 22.17 -9.43 -20.60
C LEU A 709 22.83 -9.55 -19.23
N PHE A 710 23.12 -10.79 -18.83
CA PHE A 710 23.99 -11.07 -17.69
C PHE A 710 25.42 -11.21 -18.18
N LYS A 711 26.34 -10.54 -17.50
CA LYS A 711 27.79 -10.70 -17.69
C LYS A 711 28.44 -10.96 -16.35
N TRP A 712 29.20 -12.05 -16.25
CA TRP A 712 29.96 -12.41 -15.05
C TRP A 712 31.44 -12.00 -15.16
N ASN A 713 32.15 -11.99 -14.03
CA ASN A 713 33.55 -11.53 -13.96
C ASN A 713 34.53 -12.32 -14.86
N ASN A 714 34.16 -13.52 -15.29
CA ASN A 714 34.94 -14.32 -16.26
C ASN A 714 34.63 -13.98 -17.74
N ASN A 715 33.88 -12.91 -18.00
CA ASN A 715 33.33 -12.53 -19.32
C ASN A 715 32.35 -13.55 -19.92
N GLU A 716 31.84 -14.50 -19.14
CA GLU A 716 30.69 -15.28 -19.58
C GLU A 716 29.47 -14.37 -19.73
N ILE A 717 28.68 -14.63 -20.77
CA ILE A 717 27.49 -13.85 -21.11
C ILE A 717 26.29 -14.78 -21.22
N LYS A 718 25.15 -14.36 -20.65
CA LYS A 718 23.86 -15.01 -20.83
C LYS A 718 22.82 -13.99 -21.23
N ASP A 719 22.17 -14.26 -22.35
CA ASP A 719 21.07 -13.47 -22.86
C ASP A 719 19.72 -14.13 -22.53
N LEU A 720 18.76 -13.32 -22.09
CA LEU A 720 17.36 -13.65 -22.06
C LEU A 720 16.61 -12.66 -22.93
N ASN A 721 15.66 -13.16 -23.71
CA ASN A 721 14.73 -12.33 -24.46
C ASN A 721 13.34 -12.60 -23.91
N LYS A 722 12.62 -11.55 -23.53
CA LYS A 722 11.21 -11.63 -23.14
C LYS A 722 10.36 -10.81 -24.07
N ILE A 723 9.13 -11.27 -24.21
CA ILE A 723 8.12 -10.64 -25.04
C ILE A 723 6.90 -10.42 -24.17
N PHE A 724 6.34 -9.22 -24.20
CA PHE A 724 5.14 -8.86 -23.45
C PHE A 724 4.24 -7.97 -24.30
N MET A 725 2.95 -8.30 -24.43
CA MET A 725 1.99 -7.56 -25.27
C MET A 725 2.31 -7.49 -26.78
N LYS A 726 3.10 -8.42 -27.35
CA LYS A 726 3.53 -8.34 -28.77
C LYS A 726 2.40 -8.25 -29.77
N ASP A 727 1.41 -9.13 -29.64
CA ASP A 727 0.29 -9.21 -30.57
C ASP A 727 -0.91 -8.34 -30.14
N TYR A 728 -0.67 -7.40 -29.22
CA TYR A 728 -1.66 -6.48 -28.69
C TYR A 728 -1.38 -5.05 -29.12
N ARG A 729 -2.41 -4.22 -29.16
CA ARG A 729 -2.28 -2.78 -29.33
C ARG A 729 -1.72 -2.19 -28.04
N LYS A 730 -0.74 -1.32 -28.18
CA LYS A 730 -0.03 -0.70 -27.07
C LYS A 730 -0.79 0.56 -26.67
N GLU A 731 -1.08 0.68 -25.39
CA GLU A 731 -1.69 1.87 -24.81
C GLU A 731 -0.69 3.03 -24.70
N SER A 732 -1.19 4.25 -24.50
CA SER A 732 -0.37 5.48 -24.54
C SER A 732 0.81 5.47 -23.56
N TYR A 733 0.68 4.79 -22.41
CA TYR A 733 1.70 4.75 -21.36
C TYR A 733 2.39 3.38 -21.22
N TYR A 734 2.25 2.49 -22.20
CA TYR A 734 2.78 1.12 -22.16
C TYR A 734 4.28 1.07 -21.77
N GLY A 735 5.13 1.87 -22.42
CA GLY A 735 6.57 1.88 -22.15
C GLY A 735 6.91 2.39 -20.74
N GLN A 736 6.15 3.35 -20.20
CA GLN A 736 6.36 3.90 -18.87
C GLN A 736 5.94 2.91 -17.79
N LYS A 737 4.75 2.31 -17.91
CA LYS A 737 4.27 1.25 -17.02
C LYS A 737 5.22 0.07 -16.99
N LEU A 738 5.64 -0.42 -18.16
CA LEU A 738 6.60 -1.51 -18.25
C LEU A 738 7.94 -1.14 -17.58
N THR A 739 8.42 0.08 -17.78
CA THR A 739 9.65 0.55 -17.12
C THR A 739 9.53 0.56 -15.59
N ALA A 740 8.42 1.08 -15.05
CA ALA A 740 8.18 1.10 -13.60
C ALA A 740 8.18 -0.31 -13.01
N VAL A 741 7.44 -1.23 -13.62
CA VAL A 741 7.37 -2.64 -13.22
C VAL A 741 8.74 -3.31 -13.26
N ILE A 742 9.55 -3.05 -14.29
CA ILE A 742 10.91 -3.58 -14.38
C ILE A 742 11.80 -3.01 -13.28
N ILE A 743 11.70 -1.73 -12.95
CA ILE A 743 12.47 -1.12 -11.86
C ILE A 743 12.13 -1.79 -10.52
N GLU A 744 10.85 -2.00 -10.22
CA GLU A 744 10.41 -2.69 -9.00
C GLU A 744 10.99 -4.10 -8.89
N ILE A 745 10.90 -4.89 -9.96
CA ILE A 745 11.44 -6.27 -10.00
C ILE A 745 12.95 -6.28 -9.80
N ILE A 746 13.65 -5.33 -10.43
CA ILE A 746 15.11 -5.25 -10.36
C ILE A 746 15.56 -4.78 -8.98
N ASN A 747 14.85 -3.85 -8.34
CA ASN A 747 15.09 -3.50 -6.94
C ASN A 747 15.00 -4.74 -6.04
N LYS A 748 13.92 -5.53 -6.18
CA LYS A 748 13.73 -6.79 -5.45
C LYS A 748 14.81 -7.82 -5.74
N PHE A 749 15.16 -8.01 -7.01
CA PHE A 749 16.19 -8.96 -7.41
C PHE A 749 17.57 -8.59 -6.89
N ILE A 750 17.93 -7.30 -6.97
CA ILE A 750 19.20 -6.83 -6.45
C ILE A 750 19.27 -7.14 -4.95
N ALA A 751 18.27 -6.72 -4.16
CA ALA A 751 18.31 -6.92 -2.73
C ALA A 751 18.43 -8.39 -2.30
N THR A 752 17.59 -9.23 -2.89
CA THR A 752 17.50 -10.64 -2.50
C THR A 752 18.70 -11.46 -2.97
N LYS A 753 19.32 -11.12 -4.12
CA LYS A 753 20.34 -11.97 -4.77
C LYS A 753 21.74 -11.35 -4.85
N ILE A 754 21.85 -10.04 -5.05
CA ILE A 754 23.12 -9.39 -5.40
C ILE A 754 23.84 -8.80 -4.18
N VAL A 755 23.12 -8.12 -3.27
CA VAL A 755 23.75 -7.15 -2.35
C VAL A 755 24.56 -7.76 -1.20
N ASN A 756 24.39 -9.04 -0.89
CA ASN A 756 25.10 -9.73 0.20
C ASN A 756 26.61 -9.97 -0.05
N LYS A 757 27.19 -9.42 -1.11
CA LYS A 757 28.61 -9.58 -1.44
C LYS A 757 29.33 -8.23 -1.31
N ARG A 758 29.74 -7.90 -0.08
CA ARG A 758 30.55 -6.70 0.21
C ARG A 758 31.84 -6.75 -0.62
N ASN A 759 32.09 -5.68 -1.39
CA ASN A 759 33.29 -5.42 -2.21
C ASN A 759 33.28 -5.91 -3.69
N ASP A 760 32.13 -6.25 -4.26
CA ASP A 760 32.05 -6.62 -5.69
C ASP A 760 31.71 -5.42 -6.59
N GLU A 761 32.51 -5.21 -7.64
CA GLU A 761 32.23 -4.26 -8.73
C GLU A 761 31.17 -4.84 -9.68
N TRP A 762 29.90 -4.75 -9.30
CA TRP A 762 28.78 -5.04 -10.19
C TRP A 762 28.08 -3.76 -10.61
N LYS A 763 27.48 -3.79 -11.80
CA LYS A 763 26.64 -2.70 -12.31
C LYS A 763 25.33 -3.26 -12.88
N VAL A 764 24.20 -2.69 -12.49
CA VAL A 764 22.91 -2.99 -13.11
C VAL A 764 22.42 -1.76 -13.84
N GLU A 765 22.00 -1.91 -15.09
CA GLU A 765 21.52 -0.80 -15.90
C GLU A 765 20.18 -1.16 -16.54
N ILE A 766 19.20 -0.28 -16.36
CA ILE A 766 17.87 -0.38 -16.97
C ILE A 766 17.79 0.72 -18.03
N ARG A 767 17.54 0.31 -19.27
CA ARG A 767 17.32 1.20 -20.42
C ARG A 767 15.91 1.02 -20.97
N CYS A 768 15.39 2.08 -21.55
CA CYS A 768 14.16 2.06 -22.33
C CYS A 768 14.39 2.84 -23.61
N ASP A 769 14.21 2.18 -24.76
CA ASP A 769 14.58 2.67 -26.09
C ASP A 769 16.02 3.20 -26.16
N GLY A 770 16.96 2.46 -25.54
CA GLY A 770 18.38 2.80 -25.50
C GLY A 770 18.75 3.95 -24.54
N ILE A 771 17.78 4.59 -23.88
CA ILE A 771 18.02 5.65 -22.89
C ILE A 771 18.08 5.03 -21.50
N THR A 772 19.17 5.25 -20.77
CA THR A 772 19.31 4.83 -19.37
C THR A 772 18.23 5.48 -18.51
N LYS A 773 17.40 4.64 -17.88
CA LYS A 773 16.34 5.04 -16.95
C LYS A 773 16.80 4.93 -15.51
N LYS A 774 17.54 3.87 -15.19
CA LYS A 774 18.11 3.69 -13.86
C LYS A 774 19.42 2.91 -13.93
N MET A 775 20.33 3.21 -13.02
CA MET A 775 21.63 2.58 -12.93
C MET A 775 21.99 2.38 -11.47
N TYR A 776 22.42 1.16 -11.17
CA TYR A 776 22.87 0.74 -9.85
C TYR A 776 24.31 0.26 -9.94
N ASP A 777 25.08 0.48 -8.89
CA ASP A 777 26.43 -0.04 -8.79
C ASP A 777 26.74 -0.53 -7.37
N GLY A 778 27.54 -1.59 -7.28
CA GLY A 778 27.89 -2.26 -6.03
C GLY A 778 28.82 -1.47 -5.12
N ILE A 779 29.36 -0.34 -5.58
CA ILE A 779 30.32 0.49 -4.84
C ILE A 779 29.57 1.60 -4.06
N ASN A 780 28.61 2.25 -4.69
CA ASN A 780 27.94 3.45 -4.22
C ASN A 780 26.51 3.19 -3.74
N GLN A 781 25.89 2.08 -4.15
CA GLN A 781 24.50 1.77 -3.81
C GLN A 781 24.23 0.47 -3.03
N PRO A 782 25.20 -0.25 -2.42
CA PRO A 782 24.86 -1.46 -1.67
C PRO A 782 23.87 -1.15 -0.54
N GLU A 783 24.05 -0.05 0.19
CA GLU A 783 23.10 0.35 1.26
C GLU A 783 21.71 0.78 0.79
N LEU A 784 21.55 1.13 -0.49
CA LEU A 784 20.29 1.58 -1.09
C LEU A 784 19.41 0.42 -1.57
N LEU A 785 19.97 -0.79 -1.61
CA LEU A 785 19.36 -1.96 -2.20
C LEU A 785 19.41 -3.17 -1.26
N LEU A 786 20.00 -3.04 -0.08
CA LEU A 786 20.32 -4.18 0.80
C LEU A 786 19.11 -5.01 1.28
N ASP A 787 17.87 -4.53 1.18
CA ASP A 787 16.78 -5.08 1.99
C ASP A 787 15.36 -4.88 1.36
N PHE A 788 15.18 -5.32 0.10
CA PHE A 788 13.89 -5.79 -0.47
C PHE A 788 13.73 -7.30 -0.28
#